data_AF-A0A1W9S6C0-F1
#
_entry.id   AF-A0A1W9S6C0-F1
#
_cell.length_a   1.000
_cell.length_b   1.000
_cell.length_c   1.000
_cell.angle_alpha   90.00
_cell.angle_beta   90.00
_cell.angle_gamma   90.00
#
_symmetry.space_group_name_H-M   'P 1'
#
loop_
_entity.id
_entity.type
_entity.pdbx_description
1 polymer ?
#
loop_
_entity_poly.entity_id
_entity_poly.type
_entity_poly.pdbx_seq_one_letter_code
_entity_poly.pdbx_strand_id
1 'polypeptide(L)'
;MRKTAIILTMASLMVLPIFTVNAQVSEEIKQTQKMIEEKGLSQTTVQTAMMDLSLEERIANLGLVIPEDVKLRFAELDKLPPPALLNTETVFDWREFDRVTPVKDQANCGSCWDFAATGAFESVYWIAEGIMPDFSEQQVLSCNTGGSSCDGGWMEDAYNLFMDYGAVDESCMPYEADDTVPCTQEECEPIAQLLGFEDIPNNVNAIKNALMFGPLSTTFTVYNDFLNYPGGCYEHAGGDPANHAVVLIGWDDNMCDGYGAWICKNSWGEDWGEEGFFYIKYGSAGIGGYTQRPIYVESSAQLEYSPNSIEVNLPPGGEVTEFLDISNVGDGDLVYSLQAVHIIEQDSFGYYWFDCDTSEGPTYNWIDISGTGEIIDFGSDIDDGNSGPLPLGFTFEFYGNEFDSINVCTNGWASFTDGVSVEWGNQPIPHPEPPNNMLAVFFDDMNFENGGRGLFYTNNSDTAIITWDHVPDWRQEGIFTFQIIIVAPDKIIYQYDSMGPGRLNESSIGIENQSGTVGLEVALNTYYVHDSLAIEFYLGPPPIPLTWVDISPTNGIIPPSDNVLTAVTFSAGELPDSSYEAKLRLLTNDPHNFTNDIPITMNVEHVGIDDNVSVIPNRIDLHPAFPNPFNLSTTISYTLSNPAKTTLEVFNIIGQKVTTLYNGHQSAGEHSVRWNAEDMTSGIYFIKLSSGKSSLTGKLILLK
;
A
#
# COMPACT_ATOMS: atom_id res chain seq x y z
N MET A 1 -33.88 -5.81 92.88
CA MET A 1 -32.80 -6.81 92.83
C MET A 1 -33.10 -7.83 91.73
N ARG A 2 -32.46 -7.71 90.56
CA ARG A 2 -31.86 -8.81 89.78
C ARG A 2 -31.28 -8.24 88.47
N LYS A 3 -30.11 -8.77 88.11
CA LYS A 3 -29.15 -8.40 87.07
C LYS A 3 -29.45 -9.16 85.75
N THR A 4 -29.17 -8.50 84.61
CA THR A 4 -28.47 -8.91 83.35
C THR A 4 -28.67 -10.35 82.81
N ALA A 5 -28.73 -10.66 81.50
CA ALA A 5 -28.26 -10.01 80.26
C ALA A 5 -29.00 -10.58 79.02
N ILE A 6 -29.16 -9.78 77.96
CA ILE A 6 -29.47 -10.23 76.59
C ILE A 6 -28.44 -9.55 75.67
N ILE A 7 -27.75 -10.35 74.86
CA ILE A 7 -26.77 -9.93 73.85
C ILE A 7 -27.54 -9.54 72.58
N LEU A 8 -27.27 -8.36 72.03
CA LEU A 8 -27.71 -7.90 70.72
C LEU A 8 -26.46 -7.55 69.90
N THR A 9 -26.24 -8.22 68.78
CA THR A 9 -25.21 -7.90 67.79
C THR A 9 -25.78 -6.91 66.77
N MET A 10 -25.15 -5.74 66.65
CA MET A 10 -25.40 -4.72 65.62
C MET A 10 -24.48 -4.97 64.42
N ALA A 11 -25.05 -5.07 63.22
CA ALA A 11 -24.33 -4.92 61.96
C ALA A 11 -24.48 -3.45 61.50
N SER A 12 -23.37 -2.79 61.24
CA SER A 12 -23.28 -1.39 60.80
C SER A 12 -23.16 -1.36 59.27
N LEU A 13 -24.14 -0.78 58.57
CA LEU A 13 -23.99 -0.35 57.17
C LEU A 13 -23.19 0.97 57.16
N MET A 14 -22.03 0.98 56.50
CA MET A 14 -21.32 2.21 56.14
C MET A 14 -21.97 2.79 54.88
N VAL A 15 -22.48 4.02 54.98
CA VAL A 15 -22.83 4.85 53.84
C VAL A 15 -21.67 5.82 53.63
N LEU A 16 -20.94 5.69 52.53
CA LEU A 16 -19.94 6.69 52.11
C LEU A 16 -20.67 7.94 51.59
N PRO A 17 -20.22 9.17 51.93
CA PRO A 17 -20.89 10.39 51.51
C PRO A 17 -20.50 10.76 50.08
N ILE A 18 -21.48 11.12 49.25
CA ILE A 18 -21.36 11.58 47.84
C ILE A 18 -20.30 12.70 47.65
N PHE A 19 -19.99 13.47 48.69
CA PHE A 19 -18.97 14.52 48.66
C PHE A 19 -17.52 14.01 48.54
N THR A 20 -17.21 12.78 48.95
CA THR A 20 -15.82 12.25 48.87
C THR A 20 -15.47 11.75 47.47
N VAL A 21 -16.45 11.24 46.71
CA VAL A 21 -16.24 10.72 45.34
C VAL A 21 -15.87 11.88 44.39
N ASN A 22 -16.64 12.98 44.39
CA ASN A 22 -16.33 14.16 43.55
C ASN A 22 -14.96 14.80 43.86
N ALA A 23 -14.50 14.75 45.11
CA ALA A 23 -13.18 15.27 45.47
C ALA A 23 -12.04 14.36 44.97
N GLN A 24 -12.25 13.05 44.95
CA GLN A 24 -11.29 12.07 44.46
C GLN A 24 -11.18 12.11 42.92
N VAL A 25 -12.31 12.16 42.21
CA VAL A 25 -12.35 12.33 40.75
C VAL A 25 -11.68 13.64 40.32
N SER A 26 -11.93 14.74 41.06
CA SER A 26 -11.26 16.02 40.80
C SER A 26 -9.75 15.99 41.02
N GLU A 27 -9.24 15.12 41.90
CA GLU A 27 -7.81 15.00 42.17
C GLU A 27 -7.14 14.07 41.14
N GLU A 28 -7.81 13.00 40.70
CA GLU A 28 -7.37 12.13 39.59
C GLU A 28 -7.21 12.93 38.30
N ILE A 29 -8.21 13.74 37.92
CA ILE A 29 -8.15 14.60 36.72
C ILE A 29 -6.95 15.55 36.78
N LYS A 30 -6.68 16.17 37.95
CA LYS A 30 -5.52 17.05 38.12
C LYS A 30 -4.19 16.30 38.00
N GLN A 31 -4.12 15.09 38.53
CA GLN A 31 -2.91 14.25 38.43
C GLN A 31 -2.67 13.82 36.99
N THR A 32 -3.72 13.43 36.26
CA THR A 32 -3.63 13.06 34.84
C THR A 32 -3.25 14.25 33.97
N GLN A 33 -3.86 15.42 34.17
CA GLN A 33 -3.47 16.65 33.46
C GLN A 33 -1.99 17.00 33.68
N LYS A 34 -1.51 16.82 34.91
CA LYS A 34 -0.10 17.04 35.24
C LYS A 34 0.82 16.04 34.54
N MET A 35 0.43 14.76 34.43
CA MET A 35 1.21 13.75 33.69
C MET A 35 1.26 14.05 32.19
N ILE A 36 0.16 14.52 31.60
CA ILE A 36 0.09 14.94 30.19
C ILE A 36 1.06 16.09 29.93
N GLU A 37 1.04 17.13 30.79
CA GLU A 37 1.97 18.28 30.70
C GLU A 37 3.44 17.85 30.87
N GLU A 38 3.75 16.95 31.81
CA GLU A 38 5.10 16.45 32.04
C GLU A 38 5.63 15.58 30.90
N LYS A 39 4.74 14.85 30.20
CA LYS A 39 5.08 14.03 29.01
C LYS A 39 5.08 14.83 27.70
N GLY A 40 4.72 16.11 27.73
CA GLY A 40 4.67 16.96 26.53
C GLY A 40 3.55 16.59 25.54
N LEU A 41 2.50 15.90 26.01
CA LEU A 41 1.33 15.54 25.21
C LEU A 41 0.39 16.76 25.06
N SER A 42 -0.32 16.88 23.94
CA SER A 42 -1.13 18.05 23.58
C SER A 42 -2.57 18.05 24.13
N GLN A 43 -2.95 17.05 24.93
CA GLN A 43 -4.34 16.81 25.35
C GLN A 43 -4.76 17.58 26.60
N THR A 44 -6.07 17.81 26.71
CA THR A 44 -6.75 18.27 27.93
C THR A 44 -7.64 17.16 28.49
N THR A 45 -7.92 17.19 29.79
CA THR A 45 -8.74 16.17 30.47
C THR A 45 -10.07 16.72 30.98
N VAL A 46 -11.15 15.94 30.94
CA VAL A 46 -12.48 16.31 31.46
C VAL A 46 -13.09 15.22 32.35
N GLN A 47 -14.08 15.55 33.16
CA GLN A 47 -14.85 14.53 33.88
C GLN A 47 -15.81 13.84 32.89
N THR A 48 -15.77 12.51 32.83
CA THR A 48 -16.63 11.65 31.99
C THR A 48 -17.41 10.68 32.87
N ALA A 49 -18.46 10.04 32.33
CA ALA A 49 -19.22 9.01 33.05
C ALA A 49 -18.33 7.84 33.53
N MET A 50 -17.28 7.48 32.76
CA MET A 50 -16.29 6.48 33.20
C MET A 50 -15.52 6.89 34.45
N MET A 51 -15.29 8.18 34.65
CA MET A 51 -14.59 8.67 35.83
C MET A 51 -15.46 8.60 37.09
N ASP A 52 -16.78 8.49 36.96
CA ASP A 52 -17.68 8.31 38.10
C ASP A 52 -17.73 6.85 38.60
N LEU A 53 -17.22 5.89 37.79
CA LEU A 53 -17.07 4.49 38.17
C LEU A 53 -15.86 4.27 39.09
N SER A 54 -15.94 3.21 39.91
CA SER A 54 -14.81 2.71 40.70
C SER A 54 -13.72 2.12 39.80
N LEU A 55 -12.48 2.06 40.30
CA LEU A 55 -11.36 1.46 39.55
C LEU A 55 -11.64 0.01 39.14
N GLU A 56 -12.35 -0.75 39.97
CA GLU A 56 -12.74 -2.14 39.67
C GLU A 56 -13.71 -2.20 38.48
N GLU A 57 -14.71 -1.33 38.45
CA GLU A 57 -15.66 -1.21 37.33
C GLU A 57 -14.97 -0.72 36.05
N ARG A 58 -14.03 0.23 36.15
CA ARG A 58 -13.25 0.69 34.99
C ARG A 58 -12.38 -0.42 34.39
N ILE A 59 -11.77 -1.26 35.23
CA ILE A 59 -10.98 -2.42 34.79
C ILE A 59 -11.89 -3.49 34.19
N ALA A 60 -13.08 -3.72 34.77
CA ALA A 60 -14.05 -4.67 34.23
C ALA A 60 -14.48 -4.34 32.80
N ASN A 61 -14.47 -3.06 32.42
CA ASN A 61 -14.79 -2.64 31.05
C ASN A 61 -13.68 -2.94 30.02
N LEU A 62 -12.48 -3.35 30.46
CA LEU A 62 -11.32 -3.68 29.63
C LEU A 62 -11.14 -5.20 29.47
N GLY A 63 -12.18 -5.83 28.91
CA GLY A 63 -12.30 -7.29 28.84
C GLY A 63 -11.68 -7.96 27.61
N LEU A 64 -10.76 -7.35 26.88
CA LEU A 64 -10.14 -8.02 25.73
C LEU A 64 -9.16 -9.11 26.20
N VAL A 65 -9.34 -10.33 25.69
CA VAL A 65 -8.44 -11.47 25.92
C VAL A 65 -8.04 -12.06 24.57
N ILE A 66 -6.75 -11.95 24.22
CA ILE A 66 -6.24 -12.43 22.93
C ILE A 66 -5.62 -13.83 23.10
N PRO A 67 -6.12 -14.85 22.37
CA PRO A 67 -5.53 -16.19 22.36
C PRO A 67 -4.07 -16.20 21.87
N GLU A 68 -3.25 -17.12 22.39
CA GLU A 68 -1.81 -17.18 22.03
C GLU A 68 -1.56 -17.54 20.56
N ASP A 69 -2.39 -18.40 19.97
CA ASP A 69 -2.31 -18.74 18.55
C ASP A 69 -2.65 -17.55 17.65
N VAL A 70 -3.61 -16.72 18.05
CA VAL A 70 -3.93 -15.44 17.39
C VAL A 70 -2.74 -14.48 17.44
N LYS A 71 -2.07 -14.35 18.60
CA LYS A 71 -0.85 -13.53 18.72
C LYS A 71 0.25 -13.96 17.75
N LEU A 72 0.48 -15.26 17.62
CA LEU A 72 1.48 -15.79 16.70
C LEU A 72 1.11 -15.53 15.23
N ARG A 73 -0.17 -15.69 14.88
CA ARG A 73 -0.67 -15.43 13.52
C ARG A 73 -0.52 -13.96 13.12
N PHE A 74 -0.95 -13.04 13.98
CA PHE A 74 -0.80 -11.59 13.72
C PHE A 74 0.67 -11.16 13.72
N ALA A 75 1.53 -11.74 14.56
CA ALA A 75 2.97 -11.43 14.54
C ALA A 75 3.66 -11.77 13.21
N GLU A 76 3.20 -12.79 12.48
CA GLU A 76 3.69 -13.06 11.12
C GLU A 76 3.01 -12.17 10.07
N LEU A 77 1.70 -11.93 10.22
CA LEU A 77 0.92 -11.06 9.33
C LEU A 77 1.47 -9.62 9.30
N ASP A 78 1.83 -9.08 10.46
CA ASP A 78 2.32 -7.70 10.62
C ASP A 78 3.73 -7.48 10.04
N LYS A 79 4.43 -8.54 9.63
CA LYS A 79 5.72 -8.44 8.92
C LYS A 79 5.57 -8.16 7.43
N LEU A 80 4.35 -8.25 6.89
CA LEU A 80 4.11 -7.99 5.47
C LEU A 80 4.34 -6.51 5.15
N PRO A 81 4.94 -6.20 3.97
CA PRO A 81 5.14 -4.82 3.57
C PRO A 81 3.78 -4.10 3.37
N PRO A 82 3.73 -2.77 3.59
CA PRO A 82 2.54 -1.97 3.31
C PRO A 82 2.03 -2.20 1.86
N PRO A 83 0.74 -2.54 1.65
CA PRO A 83 0.19 -2.58 0.30
C PRO A 83 0.11 -1.16 -0.29
N ALA A 84 -0.03 -1.07 -1.61
CA ALA A 84 -0.38 0.19 -2.26
C ALA A 84 -1.76 0.67 -1.76
N LEU A 85 -1.88 1.97 -1.49
CA LEU A 85 -3.11 2.56 -0.99
C LEU A 85 -4.13 2.68 -2.13
N LEU A 86 -5.31 2.07 -1.95
CA LEU A 86 -6.39 2.07 -2.96
C LEU A 86 -7.14 3.40 -3.00
N ASN A 87 -7.21 4.12 -1.87
CA ASN A 87 -7.91 5.40 -1.75
C ASN A 87 -6.95 6.48 -1.22
N THR A 88 -6.70 7.50 -2.04
CA THR A 88 -5.78 8.61 -1.72
C THR A 88 -6.46 9.78 -1.01
N GLU A 89 -7.76 9.69 -0.72
CA GLU A 89 -8.47 10.73 0.03
C GLU A 89 -7.90 10.84 1.44
N THR A 90 -7.69 12.08 1.88
CA THR A 90 -7.11 12.36 3.19
C THR A 90 -8.09 12.13 4.33
N VAL A 91 -9.40 12.07 4.06
CA VAL A 91 -10.44 11.82 5.05
C VAL A 91 -11.45 10.83 4.50
N PHE A 92 -11.82 9.84 5.30
CA PHE A 92 -12.88 8.89 4.99
C PHE A 92 -13.60 8.51 6.28
N ASP A 93 -14.93 8.58 6.27
CA ASP A 93 -15.75 8.31 7.45
C ASP A 93 -17.08 7.64 7.03
N TRP A 94 -17.31 6.42 7.50
CA TRP A 94 -18.54 5.67 7.21
C TRP A 94 -19.82 6.34 7.76
N ARG A 95 -19.72 7.26 8.71
CA ARG A 95 -20.88 8.04 9.21
C ARG A 95 -21.45 8.97 8.14
N GLU A 96 -20.62 9.50 7.25
CA GLU A 96 -21.05 10.36 6.14
C GLU A 96 -21.93 9.61 5.11
N PHE A 97 -21.94 8.28 5.17
CA PHE A 97 -22.72 7.41 4.28
C PHE A 97 -23.92 6.75 4.97
N ASP A 98 -24.20 7.10 6.23
CA ASP A 98 -25.19 6.41 7.08
C ASP A 98 -24.92 4.88 7.13
N ARG A 99 -23.68 4.47 7.44
CA ARG A 99 -23.28 3.04 7.52
C ARG A 99 -22.66 2.64 8.85
N VAL A 100 -22.95 3.41 9.90
CA VAL A 100 -22.52 3.12 11.27
C VAL A 100 -23.74 3.26 12.18
N THR A 101 -24.08 2.20 12.93
CA THR A 101 -25.20 2.20 13.88
C THR A 101 -24.95 3.15 15.06
N PRO A 102 -25.98 3.58 15.80
CA PRO A 102 -25.82 4.39 17.01
C PRO A 102 -24.85 3.79 18.03
N VAL A 103 -24.26 4.64 18.87
CA VAL A 103 -23.35 4.20 19.94
C VAL A 103 -24.13 3.45 21.02
N LYS A 104 -23.57 2.33 21.49
CA LYS A 104 -24.12 1.50 22.57
C LYS A 104 -23.27 1.61 23.84
N ASP A 105 -23.72 1.00 24.93
CA ASP A 105 -23.04 1.00 26.24
C ASP A 105 -22.93 -0.43 26.79
N GLN A 106 -21.70 -0.91 26.97
CA GLN A 106 -21.38 -2.22 27.53
C GLN A 106 -21.56 -2.30 29.06
N ALA A 107 -21.90 -1.18 29.71
CA ALA A 107 -22.11 -1.05 31.14
C ALA A 107 -20.91 -1.50 31.98
N ASN A 108 -21.08 -2.52 32.84
CA ASN A 108 -20.06 -3.04 33.77
C ASN A 108 -19.58 -4.45 33.39
N CYS A 109 -19.73 -4.83 32.13
CA CYS A 109 -19.32 -6.13 31.58
C CYS A 109 -18.11 -5.94 30.66
N GLY A 110 -17.14 -6.86 30.72
CA GLY A 110 -15.95 -6.90 29.87
C GLY A 110 -16.23 -7.38 28.44
N SER A 111 -17.33 -6.93 27.84
CA SER A 111 -17.86 -7.37 26.55
C SER A 111 -17.40 -6.53 25.36
N CYS A 112 -16.36 -5.70 25.48
CA CYS A 112 -15.88 -4.86 24.37
C CYS A 112 -15.56 -5.66 23.09
N TRP A 113 -15.08 -6.90 23.23
CA TRP A 113 -14.82 -7.83 22.13
C TRP A 113 -16.09 -8.17 21.33
N ASP A 114 -17.23 -8.29 22.00
CA ASP A 114 -18.53 -8.54 21.40
C ASP A 114 -19.03 -7.28 20.68
N PHE A 115 -19.08 -6.13 21.37
CA PHE A 115 -19.51 -4.86 20.77
C PHE A 115 -18.67 -4.47 19.54
N ALA A 116 -17.36 -4.74 19.55
CA ALA A 116 -16.49 -4.49 18.41
C ALA A 116 -16.84 -5.38 17.21
N ALA A 117 -17.07 -6.67 17.43
CA ALA A 117 -17.43 -7.60 16.36
C ALA A 117 -18.85 -7.36 15.84
N THR A 118 -19.81 -7.20 16.74
CA THR A 118 -21.22 -6.94 16.44
C THR A 118 -21.39 -5.62 15.70
N GLY A 119 -20.77 -4.53 16.16
CA GLY A 119 -20.85 -3.22 15.49
C GLY A 119 -20.17 -3.18 14.12
N ALA A 120 -19.08 -3.93 13.91
CA ALA A 120 -18.49 -4.09 12.59
C ALA A 120 -19.41 -4.88 11.66
N PHE A 121 -20.01 -5.98 12.14
CA PHE A 121 -20.94 -6.78 11.35
C PHE A 121 -22.23 -6.03 11.00
N GLU A 122 -22.81 -5.28 11.94
CA GLU A 122 -23.95 -4.41 11.71
C GLU A 122 -23.70 -3.44 10.54
N SER A 123 -22.51 -2.84 10.51
CA SER A 123 -22.13 -1.87 9.49
C SER A 123 -22.00 -2.55 8.11
N VAL A 124 -21.33 -3.70 8.04
CA VAL A 124 -21.19 -4.47 6.79
C VAL A 124 -22.54 -4.97 6.27
N TYR A 125 -23.43 -5.41 7.17
CA TYR A 125 -24.81 -5.77 6.81
C TYR A 125 -25.58 -4.57 6.23
N TRP A 126 -25.48 -3.40 6.88
CA TRP A 126 -26.16 -2.20 6.39
C TRP A 126 -25.61 -1.75 5.03
N ILE A 127 -24.30 -1.87 4.80
CA ILE A 127 -23.68 -1.60 3.50
C ILE A 127 -24.30 -2.48 2.41
N ALA A 128 -24.46 -3.78 2.67
CA ALA A 128 -24.98 -4.74 1.69
C ALA A 128 -26.49 -4.63 1.45
N GLU A 129 -27.29 -4.56 2.52
CA GLU A 129 -28.75 -4.64 2.42
C GLU A 129 -29.43 -3.26 2.34
N GLY A 130 -28.72 -2.19 2.69
CA GLY A 130 -29.29 -0.85 2.80
C GLY A 130 -30.27 -0.67 3.96
N ILE A 131 -30.32 -1.63 4.90
CA ILE A 131 -31.19 -1.63 6.07
C ILE A 131 -30.33 -1.55 7.33
N MET A 132 -30.61 -0.57 8.21
CA MET A 132 -29.92 -0.43 9.50
C MET A 132 -30.31 -1.60 10.42
N PRO A 133 -29.36 -2.42 10.87
CA PRO A 133 -29.61 -3.47 11.86
C PRO A 133 -29.47 -2.92 13.29
N ASP A 134 -29.92 -3.71 14.26
CA ASP A 134 -29.60 -3.59 15.68
C ASP A 134 -29.43 -5.02 16.21
N PHE A 135 -28.21 -5.55 16.11
CA PHE A 135 -27.91 -6.94 16.44
C PHE A 135 -27.69 -7.10 17.94
N SER A 136 -28.02 -8.29 18.46
CA SER A 136 -27.96 -8.59 19.89
C SER A 136 -26.56 -8.96 20.35
N GLU A 137 -25.93 -8.10 21.14
CA GLU A 137 -24.73 -8.45 21.91
C GLU A 137 -25.06 -9.52 22.98
N GLN A 138 -26.25 -9.49 23.58
CA GLN A 138 -26.62 -10.52 24.57
C GLN A 138 -26.68 -11.93 23.98
N GLN A 139 -27.05 -12.07 22.70
CA GLN A 139 -26.98 -13.35 21.99
C GLN A 139 -25.55 -13.88 22.03
N VAL A 140 -24.57 -13.04 21.65
CA VAL A 140 -23.16 -13.41 21.66
C VAL A 140 -22.70 -13.76 23.06
N LEU A 141 -22.97 -12.89 24.04
CA LEU A 141 -22.59 -13.08 25.44
C LEU A 141 -23.15 -14.38 26.03
N SER A 142 -24.41 -14.69 25.78
CA SER A 142 -25.10 -15.86 26.35
C SER A 142 -24.86 -17.17 25.58
N CYS A 143 -24.61 -17.12 24.27
CA CYS A 143 -24.66 -18.29 23.40
C CYS A 143 -23.33 -18.68 22.76
N ASN A 144 -22.26 -17.87 22.88
CA ASN A 144 -20.96 -18.23 22.28
C ASN A 144 -20.40 -19.54 22.85
N THR A 145 -19.65 -20.27 22.02
CA THR A 145 -19.03 -21.56 22.42
C THR A 145 -17.54 -21.45 22.73
N GLY A 146 -16.94 -20.27 22.53
CA GLY A 146 -15.51 -20.03 22.79
C GLY A 146 -15.17 -19.80 24.25
N GLY A 147 -16.19 -19.52 25.09
CA GLY A 147 -16.04 -19.33 26.52
C GLY A 147 -15.77 -17.88 26.91
N SER A 148 -15.91 -16.95 25.98
CA SER A 148 -15.89 -15.51 26.24
C SER A 148 -17.11 -15.09 27.07
N SER A 149 -16.91 -14.17 28.01
CA SER A 149 -17.93 -13.77 28.99
C SER A 149 -17.73 -12.31 29.46
N CYS A 150 -18.39 -11.90 30.56
CA CYS A 150 -18.13 -10.59 31.16
C CYS A 150 -16.75 -10.47 31.82
N ASP A 151 -16.06 -11.59 32.09
CA ASP A 151 -14.66 -11.60 32.54
C ASP A 151 -13.68 -11.37 31.37
N GLY A 152 -14.17 -11.33 30.14
CA GLY A 152 -13.43 -10.99 28.93
C GLY A 152 -13.54 -12.03 27.82
N GLY A 153 -13.03 -11.67 26.65
CA GLY A 153 -13.20 -12.48 25.45
C GLY A 153 -12.48 -11.97 24.21
N TRP A 154 -12.74 -12.66 23.10
CA TRP A 154 -12.10 -12.44 21.79
C TRP A 154 -13.15 -12.27 20.68
N MET A 155 -12.92 -11.34 19.76
CA MET A 155 -13.89 -10.97 18.71
C MET A 155 -14.33 -12.16 17.84
N GLU A 156 -13.44 -13.13 17.58
CA GLU A 156 -13.79 -14.30 16.76
C GLU A 156 -14.89 -15.18 17.39
N ASP A 157 -15.08 -15.14 18.72
CA ASP A 157 -16.17 -15.90 19.34
C ASP A 157 -17.55 -15.36 18.92
N ALA A 158 -17.65 -14.05 18.72
CA ALA A 158 -18.85 -13.40 18.17
C ALA A 158 -19.01 -13.77 16.68
N TYR A 159 -17.94 -13.64 15.89
CA TYR A 159 -18.01 -13.98 14.46
C TYR A 159 -18.34 -15.45 14.22
N ASN A 160 -17.77 -16.38 15.00
CA ASN A 160 -18.09 -17.81 14.93
C ASN A 160 -19.57 -18.07 15.22
N LEU A 161 -20.13 -17.41 16.22
CA LEU A 161 -21.56 -17.50 16.52
C LEU A 161 -22.42 -16.98 15.36
N PHE A 162 -22.06 -15.83 14.78
CA PHE A 162 -22.79 -15.27 13.64
C PHE A 162 -22.67 -16.11 12.36
N MET A 163 -21.55 -16.81 12.17
CA MET A 163 -21.40 -17.78 11.08
C MET A 163 -22.25 -19.03 11.29
N ASP A 164 -22.27 -19.58 12.51
CA ASP A 164 -22.95 -20.85 12.79
C ASP A 164 -24.46 -20.69 12.94
N TYR A 165 -24.92 -19.61 13.57
CA TYR A 165 -26.32 -19.42 13.98
C TYR A 165 -26.98 -18.17 13.39
N GLY A 166 -26.20 -17.21 12.90
CA GLY A 166 -26.69 -15.90 12.47
C GLY A 166 -26.91 -14.93 13.63
N ALA A 167 -26.90 -13.63 13.32
CA ALA A 167 -27.24 -12.55 14.23
C ALA A 167 -28.75 -12.40 14.36
N VAL A 168 -29.22 -12.21 15.59
CA VAL A 168 -30.62 -11.90 15.92
C VAL A 168 -30.77 -10.44 16.32
N ASP A 169 -32.00 -9.95 16.27
CA ASP A 169 -32.33 -8.59 16.70
C ASP A 169 -32.09 -8.39 18.20
N GLU A 170 -31.59 -7.21 18.59
CA GLU A 170 -31.44 -6.78 19.98
C GLU A 170 -32.76 -6.90 20.76
N SER A 171 -33.92 -6.69 20.11
CA SER A 171 -35.22 -6.88 20.78
C SER A 171 -35.56 -8.33 21.11
N CYS A 172 -34.89 -9.31 20.50
CA CYS A 172 -35.10 -10.72 20.79
C CYS A 172 -34.34 -11.17 22.04
N MET A 173 -33.07 -10.75 22.15
CA MET A 173 -32.24 -10.96 23.34
C MET A 173 -31.64 -9.62 23.76
N PRO A 174 -32.35 -8.82 24.58
CA PRO A 174 -31.86 -7.51 24.98
C PRO A 174 -30.61 -7.59 25.86
N TYR A 175 -29.71 -6.61 25.71
CA TYR A 175 -28.49 -6.52 26.49
C TYR A 175 -28.75 -6.26 27.98
N GLU A 176 -28.33 -7.20 28.83
CA GLU A 176 -28.45 -7.13 30.28
C GLU A 176 -27.09 -6.96 31.00
N ALA A 177 -25.98 -6.96 30.24
CA ALA A 177 -24.61 -6.93 30.78
C ALA A 177 -24.35 -8.06 31.82
N ASP A 178 -24.97 -9.22 31.61
CA ASP A 178 -24.95 -10.36 32.53
C ASP A 178 -24.79 -11.66 31.73
N ASP A 179 -23.67 -12.37 31.95
CA ASP A 179 -23.34 -13.64 31.30
C ASP A 179 -24.01 -14.85 31.97
N THR A 180 -24.88 -14.63 32.97
CA THR A 180 -25.75 -15.65 33.56
C THR A 180 -27.12 -15.74 32.87
N VAL A 181 -27.44 -14.81 31.97
CA VAL A 181 -28.64 -14.85 31.13
C VAL A 181 -28.58 -16.10 30.24
N PRO A 182 -29.58 -17.00 30.30
CA PRO A 182 -29.57 -18.21 29.49
C PRO A 182 -29.63 -17.92 27.99
N CYS A 183 -28.87 -18.68 27.21
CA CYS A 183 -29.00 -18.68 25.75
C CYS A 183 -30.41 -19.07 25.31
N THR A 184 -31.09 -18.18 24.59
CA THR A 184 -32.45 -18.40 24.04
C THR A 184 -32.53 -18.15 22.52
N GLN A 185 -31.38 -18.14 21.83
CA GLN A 185 -31.30 -17.82 20.39
C GLN A 185 -32.17 -18.70 19.48
N GLU A 186 -32.49 -19.94 19.88
CA GLU A 186 -33.38 -20.83 19.12
C GLU A 186 -34.84 -20.34 19.07
N GLU A 187 -35.21 -19.40 19.95
CA GLU A 187 -36.52 -18.74 19.96
C GLU A 187 -36.56 -17.49 19.04
N CYS A 188 -35.40 -17.10 18.49
CA CYS A 188 -35.22 -15.94 17.64
C CYS A 188 -35.09 -16.34 16.16
N GLU A 189 -35.54 -15.48 15.26
CA GLU A 189 -35.29 -15.62 13.82
C GLU A 189 -33.99 -14.89 13.48
N PRO A 190 -32.99 -15.56 12.86
CA PRO A 190 -31.76 -14.91 12.45
C PRO A 190 -32.03 -13.93 11.30
N ILE A 191 -31.49 -12.72 11.40
CA ILE A 191 -31.62 -11.65 10.40
C ILE A 191 -30.51 -11.77 9.35
N ALA A 192 -29.29 -12.02 9.80
CA ALA A 192 -28.10 -12.01 8.98
C ALA A 192 -27.17 -13.15 9.39
N GLN A 193 -26.58 -13.84 8.43
CA GLN A 193 -25.58 -14.88 8.70
C GLN A 193 -24.25 -14.46 8.09
N LEU A 194 -23.19 -14.43 8.91
CA LEU A 194 -21.85 -14.06 8.47
C LEU A 194 -21.25 -15.20 7.62
N LEU A 195 -20.51 -14.89 6.56
CA LEU A 195 -19.81 -15.88 5.75
C LEU A 195 -18.40 -16.19 6.27
N GLY A 196 -17.77 -15.21 6.90
CA GLY A 196 -16.38 -15.30 7.33
C GLY A 196 -15.87 -14.00 7.94
N PHE A 197 -14.58 -13.99 8.25
CA PHE A 197 -13.84 -12.79 8.59
C PHE A 197 -12.40 -12.92 8.07
N GLU A 198 -11.73 -11.78 7.92
CA GLU A 198 -10.34 -11.69 7.46
C GLU A 198 -9.50 -10.91 8.46
N ASP A 199 -8.27 -11.37 8.71
CA ASP A 199 -7.29 -10.62 9.49
C ASP A 199 -6.57 -9.59 8.63
N ILE A 200 -6.41 -8.38 9.17
CA ILE A 200 -5.74 -7.28 8.49
C ILE A 200 -4.43 -6.97 9.22
N PRO A 201 -3.27 -6.92 8.52
CA PRO A 201 -2.01 -6.53 9.15
C PRO A 201 -2.11 -5.13 9.73
N ASN A 202 -1.43 -4.88 10.84
CA ASN A 202 -1.35 -3.57 11.48
C ASN A 202 -0.48 -2.59 10.69
N ASN A 203 -1.01 -2.19 9.54
CA ASN A 203 -0.40 -1.33 8.57
C ASN A 203 -1.42 -0.29 8.12
N VAL A 204 -1.04 0.98 8.10
CA VAL A 204 -1.96 2.08 7.76
C VAL A 204 -2.62 1.87 6.39
N ASN A 205 -1.86 1.45 5.37
CA ASN A 205 -2.41 1.24 4.04
C ASN A 205 -3.33 0.02 4.00
N ALA A 206 -2.96 -1.07 4.68
CA ALA A 206 -3.79 -2.28 4.71
C ALA A 206 -5.13 -2.03 5.42
N ILE A 207 -5.10 -1.34 6.56
CA ILE A 207 -6.31 -0.99 7.32
C ILE A 207 -7.19 -0.01 6.51
N LYS A 208 -6.61 1.02 5.88
CA LYS A 208 -7.37 1.92 4.98
C LYS A 208 -8.01 1.17 3.82
N ASN A 209 -7.28 0.25 3.20
CA ASN A 209 -7.81 -0.58 2.11
C ASN A 209 -8.96 -1.47 2.61
N ALA A 210 -8.82 -2.09 3.78
CA ALA A 210 -9.86 -2.92 4.37
C ALA A 210 -11.12 -2.10 4.72
N LEU A 211 -10.96 -0.88 5.23
CA LEU A 211 -12.05 0.05 5.54
C LEU A 211 -12.90 0.40 4.33
N MET A 212 -12.35 0.34 3.11
CA MET A 212 -13.13 0.58 1.89
C MET A 212 -14.26 -0.44 1.69
N PHE A 213 -14.20 -1.58 2.37
CA PHE A 213 -15.23 -2.62 2.32
C PHE A 213 -16.18 -2.60 3.52
N GLY A 214 -15.93 -1.75 4.50
CA GLY A 214 -16.76 -1.58 5.69
C GLY A 214 -15.93 -1.38 6.96
N PRO A 215 -16.58 -0.96 8.06
CA PRO A 215 -15.95 -0.86 9.37
C PRO A 215 -15.32 -2.18 9.85
N LEU A 216 -14.26 -2.06 10.64
CA LEU A 216 -13.42 -3.16 11.10
C LEU A 216 -13.50 -3.27 12.63
N SER A 217 -13.45 -4.47 13.18
CA SER A 217 -13.15 -4.65 14.60
C SER A 217 -11.64 -4.53 14.82
N THR A 218 -11.20 -3.70 15.76
CA THR A 218 -9.78 -3.51 16.09
C THR A 218 -9.57 -3.49 17.60
N THR A 219 -8.31 -3.53 18.02
CA THR A 219 -7.94 -3.42 19.43
C THR A 219 -6.93 -2.30 19.67
N PHE A 220 -6.82 -1.87 20.92
CA PHE A 220 -5.74 -1.02 21.41
C PHE A 220 -5.61 -1.14 22.94
N THR A 221 -4.65 -0.42 23.49
CA THR A 221 -4.44 -0.34 24.94
C THR A 221 -5.05 0.93 25.51
N VAL A 222 -6.03 0.77 26.40
CA VAL A 222 -6.60 1.85 27.18
C VAL A 222 -5.68 2.19 28.35
N TYR A 223 -5.26 3.46 28.39
CA TYR A 223 -4.52 4.04 29.51
C TYR A 223 -5.44 4.91 30.37
N ASN A 224 -4.99 5.28 31.56
CA ASN A 224 -5.81 6.04 32.51
C ASN A 224 -6.18 7.44 31.99
N ASP A 225 -5.42 8.01 31.06
CA ASP A 225 -5.71 9.28 30.38
C ASP A 225 -6.67 9.16 29.20
N PHE A 226 -7.02 7.94 28.79
CA PHE A 226 -8.06 7.72 27.79
C PHE A 226 -9.45 7.73 28.41
N LEU A 227 -9.58 7.30 29.66
CA LEU A 227 -10.86 7.23 30.38
C LEU A 227 -11.57 8.60 30.47
N ASN A 228 -10.79 9.68 30.46
CA ASN A 228 -11.22 11.08 30.53
C ASN A 228 -11.01 11.86 29.22
N TYR A 229 -10.89 11.16 28.10
CA TYR A 229 -10.74 11.75 26.77
C TYR A 229 -11.93 12.68 26.44
N PRO A 230 -11.68 13.98 26.16
CA PRO A 230 -12.73 14.95 25.85
C PRO A 230 -13.03 15.12 24.36
N GLY A 231 -12.23 14.52 23.47
CA GLY A 231 -12.19 14.83 22.03
C GLY A 231 -10.81 15.28 21.54
N GLY A 232 -10.64 15.34 20.22
CA GLY A 232 -9.40 15.70 19.52
C GLY A 232 -8.44 14.53 19.31
N CYS A 233 -7.16 14.79 19.06
CA CYS A 233 -6.18 13.74 18.80
C CYS A 233 -5.77 13.00 20.09
N TYR A 234 -6.10 11.71 20.20
CA TYR A 234 -5.52 10.85 21.22
C TYR A 234 -4.14 10.31 20.79
N GLU A 235 -3.15 10.41 21.68
CA GLU A 235 -1.80 9.91 21.54
C GLU A 235 -1.27 9.47 22.91
N HIS A 236 -0.78 8.23 22.99
CA HIS A 236 0.01 7.69 24.07
C HIS A 236 1.10 6.74 23.53
N ALA A 237 2.25 6.67 24.21
CA ALA A 237 3.30 5.73 23.86
C ALA A 237 2.79 4.29 24.02
N GLY A 238 2.98 3.45 23.00
CA GLY A 238 2.62 2.04 23.05
C GLY A 238 3.62 1.19 23.85
N GLY A 239 3.34 -0.12 23.95
CA GLY A 239 4.24 -1.12 24.53
C GLY A 239 3.57 -2.07 25.53
N ASP A 240 2.41 -1.69 26.05
CA ASP A 240 1.59 -2.57 26.90
C ASP A 240 0.61 -3.39 26.05
N PRO A 241 0.23 -4.61 26.47
CA PRO A 241 -0.72 -5.45 25.75
C PRO A 241 -2.10 -4.77 25.58
N ALA A 242 -2.71 -4.96 24.42
CA ALA A 242 -4.07 -4.50 24.14
C ALA A 242 -5.06 -5.11 25.15
N ASN A 243 -6.01 -4.29 25.60
CA ASN A 243 -6.98 -4.63 26.65
C ASN A 243 -8.41 -4.17 26.32
N HIS A 244 -8.63 -3.50 25.19
CA HIS A 244 -9.94 -3.03 24.75
C HIS A 244 -10.12 -3.21 23.25
N ALA A 245 -11.35 -3.54 22.83
CA ALA A 245 -11.74 -3.66 21.43
C ALA A 245 -12.77 -2.58 21.06
N VAL A 246 -12.68 -2.07 19.83
CA VAL A 246 -13.52 -0.99 19.30
C VAL A 246 -13.79 -1.22 17.81
N VAL A 247 -14.70 -0.45 17.22
CA VAL A 247 -14.94 -0.46 15.78
C VAL A 247 -14.17 0.70 15.13
N LEU A 248 -13.29 0.38 14.18
CA LEU A 248 -12.60 1.35 13.35
C LEU A 248 -13.49 1.67 12.13
N ILE A 249 -13.87 2.94 11.97
CA ILE A 249 -14.90 3.37 11.00
C ILE A 249 -14.37 4.32 9.92
N GLY A 250 -13.11 4.74 10.01
CA GLY A 250 -12.57 5.74 9.10
C GLY A 250 -11.20 6.24 9.49
N TRP A 251 -10.74 7.25 8.76
CA TRP A 251 -9.48 7.94 9.00
C TRP A 251 -9.56 9.44 8.67
N ASP A 252 -8.66 10.21 9.27
CA ASP A 252 -8.40 11.60 8.92
C ASP A 252 -6.89 11.86 9.00
N ASP A 253 -6.24 11.99 7.85
CA ASP A 253 -4.81 12.26 7.70
C ASP A 253 -4.43 13.69 8.10
N ASN A 254 -5.39 14.60 8.17
CA ASN A 254 -5.16 15.99 8.54
C ASN A 254 -5.17 16.20 10.07
N MET A 255 -5.65 15.22 10.83
CA MET A 255 -5.67 15.25 12.28
C MET A 255 -4.29 15.01 12.89
N CYS A 256 -4.18 15.25 14.20
CA CYS A 256 -2.95 15.05 14.96
C CYS A 256 -1.75 15.80 14.34
N ASP A 257 -1.90 17.10 14.07
CA ASP A 257 -0.86 17.93 13.42
C ASP A 257 -0.34 17.39 12.06
N GLY A 258 -1.21 16.69 11.31
CA GLY A 258 -0.89 16.06 10.03
C GLY A 258 -0.20 14.71 10.13
N TYR A 259 -0.09 14.13 11.34
CA TYR A 259 0.38 12.75 11.53
C TYR A 259 -0.72 11.70 11.28
N GLY A 260 -1.97 12.15 11.14
CA GLY A 260 -3.13 11.31 10.83
C GLY A 260 -3.68 10.53 12.02
N ALA A 261 -4.97 10.23 11.95
CA ALA A 261 -5.71 9.55 13.00
C ALA A 261 -6.73 8.54 12.45
N TRP A 262 -6.93 7.45 13.19
CA TRP A 262 -8.09 6.59 13.03
C TRP A 262 -9.32 7.20 13.70
N ILE A 263 -10.48 7.00 13.09
CA ILE A 263 -11.78 7.32 13.65
C ILE A 263 -12.38 6.03 14.20
N CYS A 264 -12.71 6.00 15.48
CA CYS A 264 -13.18 4.81 16.16
C CYS A 264 -14.52 5.06 16.89
N LYS A 265 -15.42 4.08 16.81
CA LYS A 265 -16.66 3.99 17.61
C LYS A 265 -16.37 3.17 18.86
N ASN A 266 -16.66 3.73 20.04
CA ASN A 266 -16.52 3.06 21.32
C ASN A 266 -17.87 2.50 21.81
N SER A 267 -17.86 1.78 22.93
CA SER A 267 -19.01 1.11 23.55
C SER A 267 -19.27 1.57 24.98
N TRP A 268 -18.97 2.84 25.30
CA TRP A 268 -19.15 3.44 26.64
C TRP A 268 -20.25 4.51 26.68
N GLY A 269 -21.20 4.43 25.74
CA GLY A 269 -22.30 5.38 25.61
C GLY A 269 -21.91 6.71 24.94
N GLU A 270 -22.94 7.46 24.53
CA GLU A 270 -22.82 8.73 23.79
C GLU A 270 -22.24 9.87 24.65
N ASP A 271 -22.33 9.78 25.99
CA ASP A 271 -21.84 10.80 26.91
C ASP A 271 -20.29 10.79 27.06
N TRP A 272 -19.61 9.80 26.48
CA TRP A 272 -18.16 9.67 26.51
C TRP A 272 -17.52 10.12 25.19
N GLY A 273 -16.36 10.79 25.24
CA GLY A 273 -15.63 11.22 24.05
C GLY A 273 -16.40 12.23 23.19
N GLU A 274 -16.32 12.06 21.87
CA GLU A 274 -17.08 12.85 20.89
C GLU A 274 -18.34 12.09 20.48
N GLU A 275 -19.39 12.19 21.30
CA GLU A 275 -20.66 11.47 21.07
C GLU A 275 -20.47 9.94 20.98
N GLY A 276 -19.55 9.40 21.79
CA GLY A 276 -19.17 7.98 21.80
C GLY A 276 -18.06 7.60 20.83
N PHE A 277 -17.55 8.54 20.04
CA PHE A 277 -16.44 8.36 19.11
C PHE A 277 -15.14 8.97 19.65
N PHE A 278 -14.02 8.56 19.07
CA PHE A 278 -12.72 9.16 19.35
C PHE A 278 -11.79 9.10 18.14
N TYR A 279 -10.79 9.97 18.14
CA TYR A 279 -9.72 10.02 17.16
C TYR A 279 -8.41 9.63 17.83
N ILE A 280 -7.66 8.71 17.23
CA ILE A 280 -6.40 8.22 17.78
C ILE A 280 -5.32 8.21 16.71
N LYS A 281 -4.17 8.80 17.03
CA LYS A 281 -3.02 8.90 16.12
C LYS A 281 -2.57 7.52 15.64
N TYR A 282 -2.19 7.43 14.36
CA TYR A 282 -1.63 6.19 13.82
C TYR A 282 -0.44 5.68 14.65
N GLY A 283 -0.37 4.36 14.87
CA GLY A 283 0.68 3.71 15.66
C GLY A 283 0.65 4.00 17.16
N SER A 284 -0.34 4.76 17.65
CA SER A 284 -0.43 5.12 19.06
C SER A 284 -1.18 4.08 19.89
N ALA A 285 -0.76 3.85 21.14
CA ALA A 285 -1.39 2.91 22.08
C ALA A 285 -1.66 1.49 21.52
N GLY A 286 -0.91 1.06 20.50
CA GLY A 286 -1.11 -0.24 19.85
C GLY A 286 -2.36 -0.35 18.97
N ILE A 287 -3.03 0.77 18.64
CA ILE A 287 -4.21 0.78 17.76
C ILE A 287 -3.89 0.16 16.39
N GLY A 288 -4.88 -0.52 15.81
CA GLY A 288 -4.75 -1.27 14.56
C GLY A 288 -4.24 -2.69 14.77
N GLY A 289 -3.76 -3.02 15.97
CA GLY A 289 -3.41 -4.38 16.34
C GLY A 289 -4.63 -5.29 16.34
N TYR A 290 -4.44 -6.52 15.85
CA TYR A 290 -5.47 -7.56 15.86
C TYR A 290 -6.77 -7.15 15.11
N THR A 291 -6.62 -6.40 14.02
CA THR A 291 -7.74 -5.90 13.22
C THR A 291 -8.36 -7.04 12.39
N GLN A 292 -9.69 -7.12 12.39
CA GLN A 292 -10.46 -8.10 11.64
C GLN A 292 -11.61 -7.45 10.87
N ARG A 293 -11.85 -7.94 9.65
CA ARG A 293 -12.94 -7.51 8.77
C ARG A 293 -14.02 -8.60 8.70
N PRO A 294 -15.27 -8.35 9.10
CA PRO A 294 -16.36 -9.29 8.86
C PRO A 294 -16.76 -9.35 7.38
N ILE A 295 -17.14 -10.54 6.90
CA ILE A 295 -17.56 -10.81 5.51
C ILE A 295 -19.01 -11.32 5.53
N TYR A 296 -19.97 -10.51 5.05
CA TYR A 296 -21.41 -10.85 5.06
C TYR A 296 -21.95 -11.34 3.70
N VAL A 297 -21.68 -10.61 2.62
CA VAL A 297 -22.04 -11.02 1.26
C VAL A 297 -20.78 -10.99 0.41
N GLU A 298 -20.61 -11.95 -0.48
CA GLU A 298 -19.67 -11.81 -1.61
C GLU A 298 -20.26 -10.83 -2.65
N SER A 299 -20.58 -9.59 -2.26
CA SER A 299 -20.80 -8.51 -3.21
C SER A 299 -19.43 -8.02 -3.65
N SER A 300 -18.82 -8.72 -4.61
CA SER A 300 -17.54 -8.29 -5.16
C SER A 300 -17.77 -7.29 -6.28
N ALA A 301 -17.09 -6.15 -6.16
CA ALA A 301 -16.77 -5.36 -7.33
C ALA A 301 -16.01 -6.24 -8.32
N GLN A 302 -16.38 -6.15 -9.60
CA GLN A 302 -15.67 -6.85 -10.67
C GLN A 302 -15.25 -5.84 -11.71
N LEU A 303 -13.94 -5.69 -11.85
CA LEU A 303 -13.33 -4.74 -12.76
C LEU A 303 -13.32 -5.27 -14.19
N GLU A 304 -13.81 -4.45 -15.11
CA GLU A 304 -13.45 -4.51 -16.53
C GLU A 304 -12.86 -3.16 -16.96
N TYR A 305 -11.86 -3.15 -17.85
CA TYR A 305 -11.35 -1.91 -18.42
C TYR A 305 -10.95 -2.07 -19.90
N SER A 306 -10.97 -0.95 -20.63
CA SER A 306 -10.56 -0.88 -22.04
C SER A 306 -10.10 0.53 -22.42
N PRO A 307 -9.03 0.70 -23.22
CA PRO A 307 -8.21 -0.34 -23.84
C PRO A 307 -7.22 -1.00 -22.85
N ASN A 308 -6.61 -2.11 -23.25
CA ASN A 308 -5.59 -2.82 -22.46
C ASN A 308 -4.17 -2.29 -22.65
N SER A 309 -3.96 -1.32 -23.56
CA SER A 309 -2.76 -0.52 -23.70
C SER A 309 -3.09 0.77 -24.47
N ILE A 310 -2.28 1.82 -24.30
CA ILE A 310 -2.42 3.08 -25.06
C ILE A 310 -1.08 3.43 -25.71
N GLU A 311 -1.08 3.63 -27.02
CA GLU A 311 0.12 4.05 -27.76
C GLU A 311 -0.21 5.30 -28.58
N VAL A 312 0.60 6.35 -28.43
CA VAL A 312 0.42 7.62 -29.13
C VAL A 312 1.70 8.06 -29.82
N ASN A 313 1.54 8.75 -30.95
CA ASN A 313 2.65 9.33 -31.70
C ASN A 313 2.44 10.84 -31.77
N LEU A 314 3.40 11.60 -31.26
CA LEU A 314 3.32 13.06 -31.16
C LEU A 314 4.53 13.73 -31.84
N PRO A 315 4.32 14.84 -32.56
CA PRO A 315 5.43 15.73 -32.89
C PRO A 315 5.94 16.41 -31.61
N PRO A 316 7.20 16.91 -31.59
CA PRO A 316 7.69 17.75 -30.51
C PRO A 316 6.72 18.91 -30.20
N GLY A 317 6.39 19.11 -28.92
CA GLY A 317 5.40 20.09 -28.46
C GLY A 317 3.93 19.71 -28.71
N GLY A 318 3.65 18.52 -29.24
CA GLY A 318 2.29 18.00 -29.42
C GLY A 318 1.64 17.52 -28.13
N GLU A 319 0.31 17.43 -28.14
CA GLU A 319 -0.52 16.95 -27.04
C GLU A 319 -1.71 16.14 -27.60
N VAL A 320 -2.07 15.04 -26.94
CA VAL A 320 -3.25 14.22 -27.28
C VAL A 320 -3.89 13.63 -26.03
N THR A 321 -5.21 13.50 -26.03
CA THR A 321 -5.96 12.84 -24.95
C THR A 321 -6.64 11.57 -25.47
N GLU A 322 -6.36 10.45 -24.81
CA GLU A 322 -7.04 9.17 -24.98
C GLU A 322 -7.95 8.90 -23.77
N PHE A 323 -8.88 7.94 -23.90
CA PHE A 323 -9.83 7.62 -22.84
C PHE A 323 -9.71 6.15 -22.42
N LEU A 324 -9.59 5.93 -21.11
CA LEU A 324 -9.72 4.63 -20.46
C LEU A 324 -11.14 4.48 -19.91
N ASP A 325 -11.86 3.46 -20.37
CA ASP A 325 -13.16 3.04 -19.82
C ASP A 325 -12.90 2.05 -18.68
N ILE A 326 -13.33 2.40 -17.46
CA ILE A 326 -13.27 1.55 -16.28
C ILE A 326 -14.71 1.22 -15.89
N SER A 327 -15.06 -0.05 -15.85
CA SER A 327 -16.43 -0.55 -15.69
C SER A 327 -16.52 -1.50 -14.51
N ASN A 328 -17.64 -1.43 -13.79
CA ASN A 328 -17.98 -2.39 -12.75
C ASN A 328 -19.07 -3.36 -13.25
N VAL A 329 -18.70 -4.61 -13.45
CA VAL A 329 -19.63 -5.68 -13.84
C VAL A 329 -20.09 -6.54 -12.66
N GLY A 330 -19.62 -6.22 -11.46
CA GLY A 330 -19.97 -6.89 -10.21
C GLY A 330 -21.21 -6.31 -9.55
N ASP A 331 -21.56 -6.87 -8.40
CA ASP A 331 -22.75 -6.52 -7.63
C ASP A 331 -22.47 -5.58 -6.45
N GLY A 332 -21.19 -5.33 -6.12
CA GLY A 332 -20.74 -4.34 -5.12
C GLY A 332 -20.07 -3.11 -5.75
N ASP A 333 -19.98 -1.99 -5.03
CA ASP A 333 -19.33 -0.76 -5.49
C ASP A 333 -17.83 -0.98 -5.78
N LEU A 334 -17.37 -0.62 -6.99
CA LEU A 334 -15.97 -0.69 -7.40
C LEU A 334 -15.28 0.63 -7.08
N VAL A 335 -14.39 0.60 -6.10
CA VAL A 335 -13.48 1.71 -5.79
C VAL A 335 -12.23 1.53 -6.62
N TYR A 336 -11.79 2.59 -7.29
CA TYR A 336 -10.56 2.57 -8.06
C TYR A 336 -9.68 3.79 -7.78
N SER A 337 -8.39 3.60 -7.94
CA SER A 337 -7.37 4.64 -8.04
C SER A 337 -6.48 4.33 -9.24
N LEU A 338 -6.12 5.37 -9.97
CA LEU A 338 -5.35 5.30 -11.20
C LEU A 338 -4.21 6.30 -11.12
N GLN A 339 -3.00 5.78 -11.31
CA GLN A 339 -1.79 6.59 -11.33
C GLN A 339 -0.90 6.18 -12.49
N ALA A 340 -0.28 7.16 -13.15
CA ALA A 340 0.80 6.89 -14.08
C ALA A 340 2.03 6.53 -13.24
N VAL A 341 2.63 5.37 -13.50
CA VAL A 341 3.86 4.94 -12.82
C VAL A 341 4.89 4.50 -13.85
N HIS A 342 6.15 4.75 -13.51
CA HIS A 342 7.29 4.30 -14.29
C HIS A 342 7.33 2.78 -14.39
N ILE A 343 7.92 2.28 -15.48
CA ILE A 343 8.36 0.88 -15.56
C ILE A 343 9.71 0.81 -14.88
N ILE A 344 9.69 0.86 -13.55
CA ILE A 344 10.86 0.63 -12.71
C ILE A 344 10.80 -0.77 -12.12
N GLU A 345 11.91 -1.49 -12.21
CA GLU A 345 12.12 -2.69 -11.40
C GLU A 345 12.46 -2.25 -9.99
N GLN A 346 11.55 -2.52 -9.06
CA GLN A 346 11.77 -2.39 -7.63
C GLN A 346 12.09 -3.75 -7.03
N ASP A 347 13.00 -3.79 -6.08
CA ASP A 347 13.15 -5.00 -5.26
C ASP A 347 11.99 -5.13 -4.25
N SER A 348 11.96 -6.24 -3.51
CA SER A 348 10.89 -6.50 -2.53
C SER A 348 10.96 -5.63 -1.27
N PHE A 349 12.05 -4.86 -1.08
CA PHE A 349 12.16 -3.86 0.00
C PHE A 349 11.67 -2.47 -0.46
N GLY A 350 11.71 -2.19 -1.76
CA GLY A 350 11.25 -0.96 -2.38
C GLY A 350 12.35 -0.05 -2.91
N TYR A 351 13.60 -0.53 -3.03
CA TYR A 351 14.62 0.21 -3.75
C TYR A 351 14.38 0.13 -5.26
N TYR A 352 14.81 1.14 -6.02
CA TYR A 352 14.99 1.13 -7.48
C TYR A 352 16.16 2.06 -7.87
N TRP A 353 16.55 2.09 -9.14
CA TRP A 353 17.64 2.93 -9.62
C TRP A 353 17.34 3.60 -10.96
N PHE A 354 17.99 4.73 -11.21
CA PHE A 354 18.07 5.38 -12.53
C PHE A 354 19.53 5.70 -12.85
N ASP A 355 19.87 5.67 -14.13
CA ASP A 355 21.14 6.18 -14.65
C ASP A 355 20.97 7.50 -15.40
N CYS A 356 22.07 8.24 -15.56
CA CYS A 356 22.09 9.54 -16.23
C CYS A 356 21.83 9.51 -17.74
N ASP A 357 21.78 8.33 -18.38
CA ASP A 357 21.44 8.19 -19.79
C ASP A 357 19.92 8.23 -20.01
N THR A 358 19.15 8.01 -18.94
CA THR A 358 17.71 8.31 -18.91
C THR A 358 17.45 9.79 -18.65
N SER A 359 16.37 10.34 -19.20
CA SER A 359 15.99 11.75 -18.96
C SER A 359 15.63 12.06 -17.50
N GLU A 360 15.39 11.02 -16.71
CA GLU A 360 14.98 11.05 -15.30
C GLU A 360 16.16 10.73 -14.37
N GLY A 361 17.31 10.43 -14.95
CA GLY A 361 18.53 10.05 -14.27
C GLY A 361 19.18 11.15 -13.43
N PRO A 362 20.09 10.75 -12.52
CA PRO A 362 20.94 11.70 -11.83
C PRO A 362 21.81 12.48 -12.83
N THR A 363 22.20 13.70 -12.47
CA THR A 363 23.23 14.42 -13.22
C THR A 363 24.61 13.88 -12.85
N TYR A 364 25.40 13.47 -13.85
CA TYR A 364 26.81 13.18 -13.63
C TYR A 364 27.55 14.44 -13.15
N ASN A 365 28.19 14.34 -11.99
CA ASN A 365 28.90 15.45 -11.35
C ASN A 365 30.02 14.91 -10.44
N TRP A 366 31.20 14.72 -11.02
CA TRP A 366 32.34 14.14 -10.33
C TRP A 366 32.78 14.99 -9.12
N ILE A 367 33.05 14.33 -8.00
CA ILE A 367 33.53 14.99 -6.78
C ILE A 367 34.99 14.59 -6.55
N ASP A 368 35.90 15.47 -6.96
CA ASP A 368 37.33 15.25 -6.77
C ASP A 368 37.74 15.38 -5.29
N ILE A 369 37.97 14.24 -4.63
CA ILE A 369 38.48 14.17 -3.26
C ILE A 369 40.00 13.94 -3.20
N SER A 370 40.74 14.04 -4.30
CA SER A 370 42.18 13.73 -4.35
C SER A 370 43.05 14.64 -3.47
N GLY A 371 42.56 15.83 -3.11
CA GLY A 371 43.22 16.78 -2.21
C GLY A 371 42.66 16.82 -0.77
N THR A 372 41.49 16.23 -0.51
CA THR A 372 40.77 16.32 0.78
C THR A 372 40.51 14.97 1.43
N GLY A 373 40.44 13.90 0.64
CA GLY A 373 40.25 12.53 1.11
C GLY A 373 41.52 11.94 1.73
N GLU A 374 41.32 11.05 2.68
CA GLU A 374 42.36 10.24 3.28
C GLU A 374 42.61 8.99 2.43
N ILE A 375 43.87 8.53 2.36
CA ILE A 375 44.20 7.29 1.67
C ILE A 375 43.68 6.12 2.50
N ILE A 376 42.91 5.23 1.87
CA ILE A 376 42.44 3.99 2.49
C ILE A 376 43.61 3.01 2.60
N ASP A 377 43.85 2.50 3.81
CA ASP A 377 44.87 1.49 4.08
C ASP A 377 44.24 0.09 4.02
N PHE A 378 44.47 -0.63 2.92
CA PHE A 378 44.01 -2.01 2.73
C PHE A 378 44.93 -3.04 3.43
N GLY A 379 45.95 -2.58 4.16
CA GLY A 379 46.86 -3.45 4.90
C GLY A 379 47.98 -4.01 4.03
N SER A 380 48.43 -5.23 4.36
CA SER A 380 49.58 -5.85 3.69
C SER A 380 49.24 -6.52 2.35
N ASP A 381 47.97 -6.86 2.15
CA ASP A 381 47.45 -7.41 0.90
C ASP A 381 46.63 -6.32 0.23
N ILE A 382 47.11 -5.85 -0.91
CA ILE A 382 46.49 -4.76 -1.67
C ILE A 382 45.96 -5.25 -3.03
N ASP A 383 45.92 -6.57 -3.22
CA ASP A 383 45.20 -7.24 -4.32
C ASP A 383 43.82 -7.67 -3.80
N ASP A 384 43.79 -8.45 -2.72
CA ASP A 384 42.58 -8.94 -2.05
C ASP A 384 42.50 -8.37 -0.63
N GLY A 385 42.35 -7.04 -0.55
CA GLY A 385 42.36 -6.29 0.70
C GLY A 385 40.98 -5.78 1.11
N ASN A 386 40.74 -5.66 2.41
CA ASN A 386 39.57 -5.01 2.97
C ASN A 386 40.00 -4.02 4.06
N SER A 387 39.39 -2.85 4.09
CA SER A 387 39.70 -1.76 5.01
C SER A 387 38.42 -1.26 5.69
N GLY A 388 38.47 -1.12 7.01
CA GLY A 388 37.35 -0.61 7.79
C GLY A 388 37.30 -1.18 9.21
N PRO A 389 36.23 -0.86 9.96
CA PRO A 389 35.13 0.03 9.57
C PRO A 389 35.58 1.50 9.51
N LEU A 390 35.37 2.16 8.38
CA LEU A 390 35.59 3.59 8.18
C LEU A 390 34.38 4.36 8.73
N PRO A 391 34.55 5.33 9.62
CA PRO A 391 33.43 6.05 10.23
C PRO A 391 32.77 7.00 9.21
N LEU A 392 31.47 6.86 9.00
CA LEU A 392 30.68 7.79 8.17
C LEU A 392 30.53 9.14 8.87
N GLY A 393 30.43 9.13 10.21
CA GLY A 393 30.19 10.33 11.01
C GLY A 393 28.73 10.80 11.03
N PHE A 394 27.81 9.98 10.53
CA PHE A 394 26.35 10.14 10.56
C PHE A 394 25.69 8.75 10.51
N THR A 395 24.40 8.69 10.85
CA THR A 395 23.59 7.47 10.70
C THR A 395 23.08 7.37 9.27
N PHE A 396 23.24 6.20 8.66
CA PHE A 396 22.78 5.86 7.32
C PHE A 396 21.83 4.66 7.38
N GLU A 397 20.68 4.76 6.73
CA GLU A 397 19.64 3.74 6.65
C GLU A 397 19.81 2.92 5.37
N PHE A 398 19.89 1.59 5.52
CA PHE A 398 20.05 0.69 4.39
C PHE A 398 19.32 -0.64 4.65
N TYR A 399 18.38 -0.99 3.77
CA TYR A 399 17.49 -2.17 3.92
C TYR A 399 16.88 -2.31 5.32
N GLY A 400 16.42 -1.20 5.89
CA GLY A 400 15.71 -1.16 7.18
C GLY A 400 16.62 -1.27 8.41
N ASN A 401 17.94 -1.17 8.22
CA ASN A 401 18.92 -1.16 9.30
C ASN A 401 19.68 0.18 9.31
N GLU A 402 20.15 0.58 10.50
CA GLU A 402 20.98 1.78 10.68
C GLU A 402 22.47 1.42 10.77
N PHE A 403 23.31 2.18 10.07
CA PHE A 403 24.76 2.04 10.04
C PHE A 403 25.46 3.37 10.28
N ASP A 404 26.63 3.35 10.92
CA ASP A 404 27.46 4.53 11.20
C ASP A 404 28.86 4.46 10.58
N SER A 405 29.15 3.35 9.90
CA SER A 405 30.45 3.01 9.36
C SER A 405 30.33 2.05 8.17
N ILE A 406 31.38 1.97 7.36
CA ILE A 406 31.43 1.13 6.17
C ILE A 406 32.82 0.52 5.97
N ASN A 407 32.88 -0.69 5.43
CA ASN A 407 34.10 -1.36 5.03
C ASN A 407 34.25 -1.29 3.51
N VAL A 408 35.48 -1.19 3.02
CA VAL A 408 35.80 -1.01 1.60
C VAL A 408 36.76 -2.10 1.17
N CYS A 409 36.46 -2.78 0.06
CA CYS A 409 37.33 -3.80 -0.52
C CYS A 409 38.10 -3.25 -1.73
N THR A 410 39.26 -3.82 -1.98
CA THR A 410 40.03 -3.55 -3.20
C THR A 410 39.23 -3.88 -4.45
N ASN A 411 38.46 -4.97 -4.44
CA ASN A 411 37.66 -5.53 -5.55
C ASN A 411 36.40 -4.75 -5.92
N GLY A 412 36.39 -3.42 -5.72
CA GLY A 412 35.36 -2.52 -6.27
C GLY A 412 33.97 -2.62 -5.61
N TRP A 413 33.91 -3.09 -4.37
CA TRP A 413 32.69 -3.13 -3.55
C TRP A 413 32.95 -2.62 -2.12
N ALA A 414 31.88 -2.23 -1.43
CA ALA A 414 31.88 -1.82 -0.03
C ALA A 414 30.74 -2.51 0.74
N SER A 415 30.88 -2.71 2.05
CA SER A 415 29.85 -3.34 2.89
C SER A 415 29.72 -2.65 4.24
N PHE A 416 28.48 -2.42 4.68
CA PHE A 416 28.21 -1.84 6.00
C PHE A 416 28.53 -2.81 7.16
N THR A 417 28.67 -4.10 6.90
CA THR A 417 28.93 -5.10 7.95
C THR A 417 30.12 -6.01 7.68
N ASP A 418 30.48 -6.25 6.42
CA ASP A 418 31.52 -7.19 6.05
C ASP A 418 32.89 -6.52 5.89
N GLY A 419 33.74 -6.71 6.90
CA GLY A 419 35.15 -6.28 6.89
C GLY A 419 36.15 -7.42 6.75
N VAL A 420 35.72 -8.60 6.30
CA VAL A 420 36.58 -9.80 6.23
C VAL A 420 36.60 -10.43 4.83
N SER A 421 35.48 -10.41 4.12
CA SER A 421 35.42 -10.93 2.76
C SER A 421 36.31 -10.12 1.82
N VAL A 422 36.88 -10.85 0.85
CA VAL A 422 37.77 -10.32 -0.20
C VAL A 422 37.42 -11.00 -1.53
N GLU A 423 36.14 -11.32 -1.71
CA GLU A 423 35.68 -12.00 -2.92
C GLU A 423 36.01 -11.14 -4.16
N TRP A 424 36.52 -11.81 -5.19
CA TRP A 424 36.94 -11.22 -6.47
C TRP A 424 36.04 -11.68 -7.62
N GLY A 425 35.29 -12.78 -7.45
CA GLY A 425 34.41 -13.29 -8.49
C GLY A 425 33.10 -12.49 -8.58
N ASN A 426 32.76 -12.00 -9.78
CA ASN A 426 31.49 -11.30 -10.01
C ASN A 426 30.30 -12.24 -9.74
N GLN A 427 29.40 -11.84 -8.85
CA GLN A 427 28.21 -12.61 -8.45
C GLN A 427 26.92 -11.88 -8.89
N PRO A 428 25.84 -12.61 -9.20
CA PRO A 428 24.54 -11.97 -9.44
C PRO A 428 24.06 -11.27 -8.16
N ILE A 429 23.28 -10.20 -8.28
CA ILE A 429 22.74 -9.48 -7.11
C ILE A 429 21.21 -9.64 -7.10
N PRO A 430 20.59 -10.08 -5.99
CA PRO A 430 21.20 -10.43 -4.70
C PRO A 430 21.88 -11.82 -4.69
N HIS A 431 22.88 -12.00 -3.81
CA HIS A 431 23.56 -13.26 -3.58
C HIS A 431 23.67 -13.61 -2.08
N PRO A 432 23.26 -14.81 -1.63
CA PRO A 432 23.22 -15.14 -0.20
C PRO A 432 24.59 -15.29 0.48
N GLU A 433 25.64 -15.59 -0.29
CA GLU A 433 27.00 -15.69 0.25
C GLU A 433 27.66 -14.31 0.35
N PRO A 434 28.51 -14.06 1.38
CA PRO A 434 29.17 -12.77 1.55
C PRO A 434 30.01 -12.34 0.33
N PRO A 435 30.20 -11.03 0.12
CA PRO A 435 29.84 -9.93 1.03
C PRO A 435 28.37 -9.48 0.95
N ASN A 436 27.71 -9.34 2.11
CA ASN A 436 26.31 -8.89 2.23
C ASN A 436 26.23 -7.46 2.81
N ASN A 437 25.04 -6.84 2.86
CA ASN A 437 24.87 -5.39 3.11
C ASN A 437 25.79 -4.58 2.18
N MET A 438 25.80 -4.98 0.90
CA MET A 438 26.84 -4.62 -0.04
C MET A 438 26.39 -3.48 -0.96
N LEU A 439 27.36 -2.61 -1.28
CA LEU A 439 27.35 -1.66 -2.39
C LEU A 439 28.38 -2.13 -3.42
N ALA A 440 27.93 -2.75 -4.49
CA ALA A 440 28.76 -3.19 -5.61
C ALA A 440 28.81 -2.08 -6.66
N VAL A 441 29.84 -1.24 -6.63
CA VAL A 441 29.96 -0.10 -7.56
C VAL A 441 30.60 -0.53 -8.88
N PHE A 442 31.63 -1.38 -8.83
CA PHE A 442 32.25 -2.01 -9.98
C PHE A 442 32.97 -3.25 -9.48
N PHE A 443 32.19 -4.22 -9.00
CA PHE A 443 32.72 -5.41 -8.34
C PHE A 443 33.40 -6.31 -9.37
N ASP A 444 34.74 -6.29 -9.38
CA ASP A 444 35.62 -7.13 -10.18
C ASP A 444 36.98 -7.32 -9.49
N ASP A 445 37.84 -8.15 -10.09
CA ASP A 445 39.20 -8.47 -9.63
C ASP A 445 40.17 -7.29 -9.87
N MET A 446 40.32 -6.43 -8.85
CA MET A 446 41.01 -5.14 -8.90
C MET A 446 42.30 -5.17 -8.09
N ASN A 447 43.38 -4.63 -8.66
CA ASN A 447 44.72 -4.81 -8.10
C ASN A 447 45.45 -3.49 -7.84
N PHE A 448 45.59 -3.10 -6.57
CA PHE A 448 46.34 -1.89 -6.17
C PHE A 448 47.87 -2.09 -6.14
N GLU A 449 48.38 -3.32 -6.25
CA GLU A 449 49.83 -3.55 -6.39
C GLU A 449 50.36 -2.95 -7.71
N ASN A 450 49.50 -2.87 -8.73
CA ASN A 450 49.85 -2.40 -10.06
C ASN A 450 49.62 -0.88 -10.25
N GLY A 451 49.02 -0.18 -9.30
CA GLY A 451 48.80 1.26 -9.34
C GLY A 451 47.48 1.70 -8.73
N GLY A 452 47.20 3.00 -8.83
CA GLY A 452 45.98 3.60 -8.27
C GLY A 452 46.01 3.79 -6.76
N ARG A 453 44.88 4.22 -6.20
CA ARG A 453 44.68 4.43 -4.76
C ARG A 453 43.21 4.48 -4.38
N GLY A 454 42.90 4.01 -3.17
CA GLY A 454 41.59 4.17 -2.54
C GLY A 454 41.58 5.44 -1.72
N LEU A 455 40.52 6.24 -1.83
CA LEU A 455 40.35 7.48 -1.06
C LEU A 455 39.01 7.44 -0.31
N PHE A 456 39.01 7.90 0.93
CA PHE A 456 37.82 8.08 1.75
C PHE A 456 37.71 9.53 2.22
N TYR A 457 36.53 10.11 2.10
CA TYR A 457 36.22 11.43 2.63
C TYR A 457 34.86 11.39 3.32
N THR A 458 34.72 12.09 4.45
CA THR A 458 33.42 12.39 5.06
C THR A 458 33.40 13.82 5.57
N ASN A 459 32.24 14.47 5.51
CA ASN A 459 32.00 15.75 6.16
C ASN A 459 31.55 15.61 7.64
N ASN A 460 31.39 14.37 8.14
CA ASN A 460 30.89 14.03 9.48
C ASN A 460 29.52 14.64 9.82
N SER A 461 28.67 14.84 8.81
CA SER A 461 27.35 15.41 8.96
C SER A 461 26.31 14.62 8.19
N ASP A 462 26.51 14.45 6.89
CA ASP A 462 25.53 13.82 6.01
C ASP A 462 26.15 13.16 4.77
N THR A 463 27.43 13.36 4.45
CA THR A 463 28.00 12.91 3.18
C THR A 463 29.35 12.22 3.39
N ALA A 464 29.48 11.03 2.82
CA ALA A 464 30.72 10.29 2.70
C ALA A 464 30.97 9.86 1.24
N ILE A 465 32.25 9.81 0.83
CA ILE A 465 32.68 9.49 -0.54
C ILE A 465 33.82 8.48 -0.47
N ILE A 466 33.71 7.43 -1.27
CA ILE A 466 34.74 6.40 -1.46
C ILE A 466 35.13 6.41 -2.94
N THR A 467 36.40 6.63 -3.26
CA THR A 467 36.89 6.66 -4.65
C THR A 467 37.96 5.60 -4.88
N TRP A 468 37.80 4.81 -5.93
CA TRP A 468 38.86 4.02 -6.55
C TRP A 468 39.46 4.89 -7.67
N ASP A 469 40.66 5.41 -7.46
CA ASP A 469 41.32 6.37 -8.34
C ASP A 469 42.42 5.70 -9.16
N HIS A 470 42.23 5.57 -10.48
CA HIS A 470 43.15 4.96 -11.44
C HIS A 470 43.59 3.53 -11.05
N VAL A 471 42.66 2.69 -10.62
CA VAL A 471 42.96 1.33 -10.15
C VAL A 471 42.96 0.36 -11.34
N PRO A 472 44.03 -0.42 -11.56
CA PRO A 472 44.06 -1.44 -12.61
C PRO A 472 43.24 -2.69 -12.24
N ASP A 473 42.77 -3.42 -13.26
CA ASP A 473 42.37 -4.82 -13.07
C ASP A 473 43.60 -5.71 -12.83
N TRP A 474 43.38 -6.90 -12.28
CA TRP A 474 44.44 -7.89 -12.06
C TRP A 474 45.24 -8.23 -13.34
N ARG A 475 44.58 -8.22 -14.51
CA ARG A 475 45.22 -8.52 -15.81
C ARG A 475 46.00 -7.35 -16.40
N GLN A 476 45.87 -6.14 -15.84
CA GLN A 476 46.44 -4.89 -16.35
C GLN A 476 45.99 -4.58 -17.78
N GLU A 477 44.78 -4.99 -18.13
CA GLU A 477 44.12 -4.67 -19.39
C GLU A 477 43.31 -3.37 -19.28
N GLY A 478 42.92 -2.96 -18.06
CA GLY A 478 42.29 -1.68 -17.84
C GLY A 478 42.65 -0.93 -16.57
N ILE A 479 42.23 0.34 -16.55
CA ILE A 479 42.47 1.30 -15.47
C ILE A 479 41.16 2.05 -15.26
N PHE A 480 40.64 2.00 -14.04
CA PHE A 480 39.30 2.47 -13.72
C PHE A 480 39.32 3.54 -12.63
N THR A 481 38.49 4.56 -12.81
CA THR A 481 38.25 5.62 -11.84
C THR A 481 36.74 5.77 -11.62
N PHE A 482 36.28 5.40 -10.42
CA PHE A 482 34.87 5.43 -10.03
C PHE A 482 34.72 5.68 -8.53
N GLN A 483 33.51 6.04 -8.10
CA GLN A 483 33.23 6.34 -6.70
C GLN A 483 31.81 5.99 -6.25
N ILE A 484 31.67 5.81 -4.93
CA ILE A 484 30.40 5.77 -4.21
C ILE A 484 30.26 7.10 -3.47
N ILE A 485 29.08 7.72 -3.56
CA ILE A 485 28.67 8.85 -2.73
C ILE A 485 27.50 8.38 -1.87
N ILE A 486 27.66 8.46 -0.55
CA ILE A 486 26.65 8.10 0.45
C ILE A 486 26.17 9.39 1.09
N VAL A 487 24.85 9.63 1.05
CA VAL A 487 24.22 10.83 1.63
C VAL A 487 23.11 10.42 2.59
N ALA A 488 23.14 10.91 3.82
CA ALA A 488 22.11 10.66 4.82
C ALA A 488 20.72 11.19 4.37
N PRO A 489 19.62 10.50 4.72
CA PRO A 489 19.60 9.27 5.52
C PRO A 489 19.90 8.00 4.72
N ASP A 490 19.60 7.92 3.43
CA ASP A 490 19.45 6.64 2.70
C ASP A 490 19.91 6.68 1.24
N LYS A 491 20.53 7.79 0.80
CA LYS A 491 20.84 8.03 -0.61
C LYS A 491 22.21 7.48 -1.01
N ILE A 492 22.24 6.77 -2.14
CA ILE A 492 23.45 6.14 -2.71
C ILE A 492 23.59 6.56 -4.17
N ILE A 493 24.76 7.08 -4.54
CA ILE A 493 25.10 7.42 -5.93
C ILE A 493 26.41 6.74 -6.32
N TYR A 494 26.44 6.11 -7.50
CA TYR A 494 27.66 5.67 -8.17
C TYR A 494 28.02 6.65 -9.27
N GLN A 495 29.31 6.92 -9.44
CA GLN A 495 29.80 7.69 -10.59
C GLN A 495 31.06 7.07 -11.18
N TYR A 496 31.17 7.14 -12.50
CA TYR A 496 32.25 6.57 -13.29
C TYR A 496 32.91 7.68 -14.11
N ASP A 497 34.14 8.06 -13.78
CA ASP A 497 34.86 9.15 -14.44
C ASP A 497 35.61 8.68 -15.68
N SER A 498 36.44 7.65 -15.51
CA SER A 498 37.29 7.09 -16.56
C SER A 498 37.29 5.58 -16.46
N MET A 499 36.63 4.91 -17.40
CA MET A 499 36.43 3.47 -17.41
C MET A 499 37.14 2.82 -18.61
N GLY A 500 38.41 3.15 -18.85
CA GLY A 500 39.15 2.46 -19.90
C GLY A 500 40.55 2.96 -20.26
N PRO A 501 41.23 2.26 -21.21
CA PRO A 501 40.76 1.05 -21.91
C PRO A 501 40.58 -0.13 -20.95
N GLY A 502 39.76 -1.15 -21.28
CA GLY A 502 39.55 -2.29 -20.38
C GLY A 502 38.34 -3.15 -20.76
N ARG A 503 38.10 -4.24 -20.01
CA ARG A 503 36.92 -5.10 -20.16
C ARG A 503 35.79 -4.64 -19.25
N LEU A 504 34.87 -3.86 -19.78
CA LEU A 504 33.73 -3.33 -19.02
C LEU A 504 32.54 -4.29 -18.89
N ASN A 505 32.74 -5.55 -19.27
CA ASN A 505 31.72 -6.60 -19.27
C ASN A 505 32.08 -7.79 -18.36
N GLU A 506 32.98 -7.58 -17.41
CA GLU A 506 33.36 -8.53 -16.35
C GLU A 506 33.20 -7.76 -15.03
N SER A 507 31.97 -7.58 -14.54
CA SER A 507 31.71 -6.88 -13.26
C SER A 507 30.28 -7.13 -12.76
N SER A 508 30.06 -6.94 -11.46
CA SER A 508 28.74 -6.82 -10.84
C SER A 508 28.50 -5.40 -10.34
N ILE A 509 27.30 -4.88 -10.58
CA ILE A 509 26.87 -3.54 -10.13
C ILE A 509 25.49 -3.65 -9.51
N GLY A 510 25.33 -3.14 -8.30
CA GLY A 510 24.07 -3.25 -7.57
C GLY A 510 24.19 -3.05 -6.06
N ILE A 511 23.07 -3.26 -5.37
CA ILE A 511 22.97 -3.17 -3.90
C ILE A 511 22.21 -4.37 -3.34
N GLU A 512 22.53 -4.82 -2.13
CA GLU A 512 21.80 -5.91 -1.48
C GLU A 512 21.80 -5.85 0.04
N ASN A 513 20.82 -6.51 0.64
CA ASN A 513 20.58 -6.55 2.07
C ASN A 513 21.53 -7.48 2.84
N GLN A 514 21.35 -7.56 4.16
CA GLN A 514 22.20 -8.35 5.05
C GLN A 514 22.21 -9.86 4.76
N SER A 515 21.14 -10.39 4.18
CA SER A 515 21.00 -11.83 3.92
C SER A 515 21.26 -12.22 2.47
N GLY A 516 21.49 -11.27 1.58
CA GLY A 516 21.71 -11.54 0.16
C GLY A 516 20.49 -12.18 -0.51
N THR A 517 19.30 -11.84 -0.01
CA THR A 517 18.01 -12.36 -0.55
C THR A 517 17.14 -11.28 -1.16
N VAL A 518 17.45 -10.00 -0.86
CA VAL A 518 16.80 -8.84 -1.46
C VAL A 518 17.90 -7.91 -1.94
N GLY A 519 17.80 -7.47 -3.19
CA GLY A 519 18.80 -6.67 -3.86
C GLY A 519 18.37 -6.20 -5.23
N LEU A 520 19.11 -5.25 -5.78
CA LEU A 520 18.97 -4.74 -7.13
C LEU A 520 20.26 -4.95 -7.90
N GLU A 521 20.19 -5.75 -8.96
CA GLU A 521 21.24 -5.83 -9.98
C GLU A 521 21.01 -4.73 -11.02
N VAL A 522 22.01 -3.88 -11.21
CA VAL A 522 22.08 -2.92 -12.31
C VAL A 522 22.67 -3.61 -13.53
N ALA A 523 23.78 -4.34 -13.34
CA ALA A 523 24.49 -5.01 -14.41
C ALA A 523 25.30 -6.20 -13.87
N LEU A 524 25.32 -7.29 -14.64
CA LEU A 524 26.20 -8.44 -14.43
C LEU A 524 26.84 -8.85 -15.74
N ASN A 525 28.17 -8.79 -15.80
CA ASN A 525 28.97 -9.29 -16.93
C ASN A 525 28.51 -8.79 -18.31
N THR A 526 28.12 -7.52 -18.40
CA THR A 526 27.57 -6.88 -19.60
C THR A 526 28.19 -5.52 -19.85
N TYR A 527 28.22 -5.07 -21.12
CA TYR A 527 28.66 -3.72 -21.47
C TYR A 527 27.61 -2.70 -21.08
N TYR A 528 27.74 -2.16 -19.87
CA TYR A 528 26.84 -1.16 -19.33
C TYR A 528 27.59 0.11 -18.94
N VAL A 529 28.69 -0.01 -18.20
CA VAL A 529 29.44 1.15 -17.71
C VAL A 529 30.19 1.86 -18.83
N HIS A 530 30.22 3.19 -18.78
CA HIS A 530 31.03 4.07 -19.62
C HIS A 530 31.45 5.33 -18.86
N ASP A 531 32.36 6.12 -19.46
CA ASP A 531 32.77 7.42 -18.93
C ASP A 531 31.58 8.35 -18.74
N SER A 532 31.63 9.17 -17.69
CA SER A 532 30.59 10.14 -17.33
C SER A 532 29.22 9.54 -17.00
N LEU A 533 29.17 8.27 -16.58
CA LEU A 533 27.97 7.62 -16.09
C LEU A 533 27.73 7.95 -14.60
N ALA A 534 26.48 8.22 -14.23
CA ALA A 534 26.04 8.28 -12.84
C ALA A 534 24.80 7.41 -12.64
N ILE A 535 24.72 6.73 -11.51
CA ILE A 535 23.60 5.88 -11.11
C ILE A 535 23.17 6.30 -9.71
N GLU A 536 21.88 6.50 -9.49
CA GLU A 536 21.33 6.85 -8.19
C GLU A 536 20.31 5.80 -7.77
N PHE A 537 20.44 5.31 -6.54
CA PHE A 537 19.48 4.42 -5.92
C PHE A 537 18.52 5.22 -5.05
N TYR A 538 17.25 4.85 -5.13
CA TYR A 538 16.16 5.51 -4.44
C TYR A 538 15.36 4.48 -3.65
N LEU A 539 14.80 4.90 -2.51
CA LEU A 539 13.92 4.10 -1.67
C LEU A 539 12.52 4.72 -1.64
N GLY A 540 11.49 3.88 -1.75
CA GLY A 540 10.08 4.31 -1.64
C GLY A 540 9.39 4.51 -2.99
N PRO A 541 8.19 5.12 -3.02
CA PRO A 541 7.49 5.37 -4.27
C PRO A 541 8.31 6.34 -5.13
N PRO A 542 8.47 6.10 -6.45
CA PRO A 542 9.24 6.98 -7.31
C PRO A 542 8.71 8.41 -7.24
N PRO A 543 9.52 9.40 -6.80
CA PRO A 543 9.06 10.77 -6.59
C PRO A 543 9.13 11.59 -7.88
N ILE A 544 9.11 10.94 -9.05
CA ILE A 544 9.19 11.62 -10.33
C ILE A 544 7.82 11.52 -11.00
N PRO A 545 6.98 12.58 -10.93
CA PRO A 545 5.76 12.60 -11.70
C PRO A 545 6.11 12.45 -13.18
N LEU A 546 5.41 11.55 -13.88
CA LEU A 546 5.48 11.42 -15.33
C LEU A 546 4.99 12.73 -15.95
N THR A 547 5.89 13.68 -16.20
CA THR A 547 5.53 15.03 -16.66
C THR A 547 4.87 15.07 -18.04
N TRP A 548 4.96 13.96 -18.78
CA TRP A 548 4.34 13.78 -20.09
C TRP A 548 2.99 13.07 -20.05
N VAL A 549 2.47 12.69 -18.86
CA VAL A 549 1.15 12.05 -18.69
C VAL A 549 0.35 12.76 -17.61
N ASP A 550 -0.87 13.16 -17.94
CA ASP A 550 -1.87 13.66 -16.99
C ASP A 550 -3.13 12.79 -17.02
N ILE A 551 -3.75 12.56 -15.85
CA ILE A 551 -4.90 11.64 -15.69
C ILE A 551 -6.03 12.37 -14.98
N SER A 552 -7.26 12.25 -15.50
CA SER A 552 -8.44 12.77 -14.81
C SER A 552 -9.74 12.04 -15.17
N PRO A 553 -10.55 11.58 -14.19
CA PRO A 553 -10.26 11.52 -12.75
C PRO A 553 -9.23 10.43 -12.40
N THR A 554 -8.50 10.61 -11.30
CA THR A 554 -7.50 9.66 -10.78
C THR A 554 -8.08 8.67 -9.78
N ASN A 555 -9.29 8.87 -9.26
CA ASN A 555 -9.93 7.94 -8.35
C ASN A 555 -11.47 8.08 -8.42
N GLY A 556 -12.18 7.13 -7.83
CA GLY A 556 -13.62 7.24 -7.63
C GLY A 556 -14.29 5.94 -7.22
N ILE A 557 -15.61 5.98 -7.13
CA ILE A 557 -16.49 4.85 -6.84
C ILE A 557 -17.42 4.63 -8.04
N ILE A 558 -17.49 3.41 -8.56
CA ILE A 558 -18.31 3.01 -9.70
C ILE A 558 -19.39 2.02 -9.21
N PRO A 559 -20.67 2.41 -9.19
CA PRO A 559 -21.76 1.52 -8.79
C PRO A 559 -21.87 0.25 -9.67
N PRO A 560 -22.55 -0.80 -9.20
CA PRO A 560 -22.83 -1.99 -9.98
C PRO A 560 -23.41 -1.69 -11.37
N SER A 561 -22.88 -2.34 -12.40
CA SER A 561 -23.28 -2.16 -13.81
C SER A 561 -23.07 -0.75 -14.40
N ASP A 562 -22.26 0.09 -13.77
CA ASP A 562 -21.91 1.43 -14.26
C ASP A 562 -20.45 1.51 -14.74
N ASN A 563 -20.08 2.64 -15.36
CA ASN A 563 -18.72 2.89 -15.82
C ASN A 563 -18.28 4.36 -15.71
N VAL A 564 -16.98 4.59 -15.77
CA VAL A 564 -16.36 5.92 -15.82
C VAL A 564 -15.35 5.98 -16.97
N LEU A 565 -15.28 7.15 -17.61
CA LEU A 565 -14.26 7.45 -18.62
C LEU A 565 -13.18 8.33 -18.00
N THR A 566 -11.97 7.80 -17.88
CA THR A 566 -10.80 8.54 -17.45
C THR A 566 -10.03 9.06 -18.65
N ALA A 567 -9.81 10.38 -18.71
CA ALA A 567 -8.96 11.01 -19.70
C ALA A 567 -7.49 10.79 -19.34
N VAL A 568 -6.69 10.36 -20.31
CA VAL A 568 -5.24 10.18 -20.23
C VAL A 568 -4.61 11.09 -21.28
N THR A 569 -4.00 12.18 -20.83
CA THR A 569 -3.42 13.22 -21.69
C THR A 569 -1.92 13.08 -21.78
N PHE A 570 -1.41 12.93 -22.99
CA PHE A 570 0.01 12.82 -23.31
C PHE A 570 0.54 14.14 -23.84
N SER A 571 1.66 14.63 -23.30
CA SER A 571 2.27 15.91 -23.67
C SER A 571 3.75 15.73 -24.00
N ALA A 572 4.11 15.95 -25.27
CA ALA A 572 5.51 15.87 -25.71
C ALA A 572 6.35 17.07 -25.23
N GLY A 573 5.76 18.25 -25.02
CA GLY A 573 6.48 19.41 -24.48
C GLY A 573 7.79 19.73 -25.22
N GLU A 574 8.90 19.81 -24.47
CA GLU A 574 10.26 19.96 -25.01
C GLU A 574 11.06 18.63 -25.01
N LEU A 575 10.38 17.49 -24.89
CA LEU A 575 11.04 16.19 -24.86
C LEU A 575 11.75 15.88 -26.19
N PRO A 576 12.98 15.32 -26.15
CA PRO A 576 13.68 14.84 -27.34
C PRO A 576 12.92 13.76 -28.12
N ASP A 577 13.34 13.53 -29.37
CA ASP A 577 12.84 12.42 -30.17
C ASP A 577 13.26 11.08 -29.53
N SER A 578 12.30 10.35 -28.99
CA SER A 578 12.47 9.06 -28.33
C SER A 578 11.13 8.35 -28.15
N SER A 579 11.18 7.08 -27.73
CA SER A 579 10.04 6.38 -27.12
C SER A 579 10.07 6.61 -25.62
N TYR A 580 8.93 6.99 -25.06
CA TYR A 580 8.69 7.14 -23.63
C TYR A 580 7.67 6.08 -23.20
N GLU A 581 8.07 5.21 -22.28
CA GLU A 581 7.25 4.08 -21.82
C GLU A 581 6.92 4.24 -20.34
N ALA A 582 5.66 3.97 -19.99
CA ALA A 582 5.17 3.93 -18.63
C ALA A 582 4.00 2.95 -18.54
N LYS A 583 3.35 2.90 -17.38
CA LYS A 583 2.11 2.15 -17.18
C LYS A 583 1.13 2.97 -16.36
N LEU A 584 -0.16 2.81 -16.65
CA LEU A 584 -1.22 3.24 -15.75
C LEU A 584 -1.48 2.11 -14.77
N ARG A 585 -1.17 2.32 -13.50
CA ARG A 585 -1.47 1.38 -12.43
C ARG A 585 -2.86 1.67 -11.89
N LEU A 586 -3.80 0.78 -12.21
CA LEU A 586 -5.17 0.76 -11.76
C LEU A 586 -5.30 -0.13 -10.52
N LEU A 587 -5.40 0.52 -9.37
CA LEU A 587 -5.64 -0.09 -8.06
C LEU A 587 -7.14 -0.18 -7.82
N THR A 588 -7.65 -1.34 -7.41
CA THR A 588 -9.08 -1.51 -7.14
C THR A 588 -9.39 -2.36 -5.93
N ASN A 589 -10.64 -2.33 -5.49
CA ASN A 589 -11.20 -3.21 -4.47
C ASN A 589 -11.78 -4.53 -5.06
N ASP A 590 -11.53 -4.86 -6.34
CA ASP A 590 -11.86 -6.17 -6.91
C ASP A 590 -10.94 -7.26 -6.31
N PRO A 591 -11.50 -8.31 -5.66
CA PRO A 591 -10.72 -9.35 -5.00
C PRO A 591 -9.83 -10.18 -5.92
N HIS A 592 -10.06 -10.14 -7.23
CA HIS A 592 -9.26 -10.83 -8.23
C HIS A 592 -8.32 -9.90 -8.99
N ASN A 593 -8.56 -8.58 -8.95
CA ASN A 593 -7.86 -7.58 -9.76
C ASN A 593 -7.48 -6.34 -8.93
N PHE A 594 -6.84 -6.53 -7.77
CA PHE A 594 -6.42 -5.43 -6.89
C PHE A 594 -5.44 -4.44 -7.54
N THR A 595 -4.60 -4.91 -8.46
CA THR A 595 -3.61 -4.08 -9.16
C THR A 595 -3.53 -4.54 -10.61
N ASN A 596 -3.75 -3.60 -11.53
CA ASN A 596 -3.70 -3.85 -12.96
C ASN A 596 -2.80 -2.80 -13.61
N ASP A 597 -1.77 -3.25 -14.31
CA ASP A 597 -0.83 -2.36 -14.99
C ASP A 597 -1.19 -2.31 -16.49
N ILE A 598 -1.61 -1.15 -16.98
CA ILE A 598 -1.99 -0.89 -18.37
C ILE A 598 -0.82 -0.19 -19.07
N PRO A 599 -0.12 -0.82 -20.02
CA PRO A 599 1.02 -0.22 -20.69
C PRO A 599 0.63 1.05 -21.46
N ILE A 600 1.46 2.09 -21.35
CA ILE A 600 1.33 3.32 -22.11
C ILE A 600 2.65 3.72 -22.77
N THR A 601 2.58 4.11 -24.03
CA THR A 601 3.76 4.48 -24.84
C THR A 601 3.49 5.78 -25.59
N MET A 602 4.44 6.71 -25.52
CA MET A 602 4.44 7.93 -26.31
C MET A 602 5.71 7.98 -27.16
N ASN A 603 5.56 8.00 -28.48
CA ASN A 603 6.67 8.22 -29.41
C ASN A 603 6.72 9.69 -29.80
N VAL A 604 7.85 10.34 -29.55
CA VAL A 604 8.14 11.70 -30.02
C VAL A 604 9.00 11.61 -31.27
N GLU A 605 8.48 12.04 -32.41
CA GLU A 605 9.21 12.01 -33.67
C GLU A 605 8.99 13.30 -34.47
N HIS A 606 10.07 13.87 -35.01
CA HIS A 606 9.95 14.88 -36.05
C HIS A 606 9.33 14.28 -37.31
N VAL A 607 8.06 14.62 -37.57
CA VAL A 607 7.42 14.29 -38.83
C VAL A 607 8.16 15.01 -39.96
N GLY A 608 8.92 14.24 -40.76
CA GLY A 608 9.52 14.74 -41.99
C GLY A 608 8.44 15.35 -42.88
N ILE A 609 8.77 16.43 -43.60
CA ILE A 609 7.88 17.03 -44.61
C ILE A 609 7.69 16.01 -45.73
N ASP A 610 6.70 15.13 -45.58
CA ASP A 610 6.03 14.45 -46.67
C ASP A 610 4.58 14.18 -46.25
N ASP A 611 3.66 14.90 -46.90
CA ASP A 611 2.21 14.81 -46.92
C ASP A 611 1.55 13.68 -46.10
N ASN A 612 1.31 13.93 -44.80
CA ASN A 612 0.13 13.43 -44.11
C ASN A 612 -0.22 14.36 -42.95
N VAL A 613 -0.85 15.48 -43.30
CA VAL A 613 -1.73 16.17 -42.35
C VAL A 613 -2.74 15.11 -41.89
N SER A 614 -2.71 14.75 -40.60
CA SER A 614 -3.83 14.04 -39.97
C SER A 614 -5.04 14.96 -40.01
N VAL A 615 -5.73 14.95 -41.15
CA VAL A 615 -7.03 15.57 -41.31
C VAL A 615 -7.98 14.65 -40.56
N ILE A 616 -8.58 15.14 -39.47
CA ILE A 616 -9.70 14.48 -38.81
C ILE A 616 -10.65 13.98 -39.92
N PRO A 617 -10.81 12.66 -40.09
CA PRO A 617 -11.58 12.12 -41.20
C PRO A 617 -12.99 12.69 -41.16
N ASN A 618 -13.44 13.38 -42.21
CA ASN A 618 -14.78 14.02 -42.23
C ASN A 618 -15.96 13.01 -42.23
N ARG A 619 -15.67 11.70 -42.27
CA ARG A 619 -16.66 10.62 -42.24
C ARG A 619 -16.07 9.36 -41.63
N ILE A 620 -16.96 8.51 -41.12
CA ILE A 620 -16.64 7.12 -40.79
C ILE A 620 -16.39 6.32 -42.08
N ASP A 621 -15.32 5.51 -42.09
CA ASP A 621 -15.01 4.59 -43.20
C ASP A 621 -14.46 3.26 -42.67
N LEU A 622 -14.66 2.17 -43.42
CA LEU A 622 -14.13 0.85 -43.09
C LEU A 622 -13.25 0.39 -44.25
N HIS A 623 -11.94 0.33 -44.01
CA HIS A 623 -10.97 -0.01 -45.04
C HIS A 623 -10.96 -1.51 -45.34
N PRO A 624 -10.57 -1.91 -46.57
CA PRO A 624 -10.38 -3.31 -46.89
C PRO A 624 -9.34 -3.94 -45.96
N ALA A 625 -9.69 -5.06 -45.33
CA ALA A 625 -8.74 -5.79 -44.50
C ALA A 625 -7.53 -6.27 -45.31
N PHE A 626 -6.34 -6.24 -44.72
CA PHE A 626 -5.11 -6.67 -45.36
C PHE A 626 -4.28 -7.58 -44.44
N PRO A 627 -3.82 -8.75 -44.92
CA PRO A 627 -4.15 -9.36 -46.22
C PRO A 627 -5.63 -9.81 -46.30
N ASN A 628 -6.20 -9.91 -47.50
CA ASN A 628 -7.53 -10.51 -47.75
C ASN A 628 -7.65 -10.96 -49.21
N PRO A 629 -7.70 -12.28 -49.54
CA PRO A 629 -7.79 -13.41 -48.61
C PRO A 629 -6.57 -13.53 -47.69
N PHE A 630 -6.78 -14.07 -46.49
CA PHE A 630 -5.72 -14.23 -45.48
C PHE A 630 -5.62 -15.65 -44.96
N ASN A 631 -4.46 -15.97 -44.39
CA ASN A 631 -4.19 -17.20 -43.65
C ASN A 631 -3.88 -16.83 -42.19
N LEU A 632 -4.55 -17.46 -41.24
CA LEU A 632 -4.49 -17.23 -39.78
C LEU A 632 -4.87 -15.83 -39.30
N SER A 633 -4.29 -14.74 -39.81
CA SER A 633 -4.57 -13.38 -39.33
C SER A 633 -4.69 -12.31 -40.42
N THR A 634 -5.45 -11.25 -40.13
CA THR A 634 -5.61 -10.06 -41.00
C THR A 634 -5.78 -8.80 -40.15
N THR A 635 -5.40 -7.64 -40.69
CA THR A 635 -5.60 -6.34 -40.04
C THR A 635 -6.79 -5.63 -40.66
N ILE A 636 -7.69 -5.14 -39.82
CA ILE A 636 -8.89 -4.39 -40.18
C ILE A 636 -8.69 -2.95 -39.76
N SER A 637 -8.59 -2.03 -40.73
CA SER A 637 -8.45 -0.61 -40.47
C SER A 637 -9.76 0.14 -40.72
N TYR A 638 -10.06 1.18 -39.96
CA TYR A 638 -11.24 2.03 -40.12
C TYR A 638 -10.97 3.44 -39.62
N THR A 639 -11.79 4.40 -40.05
CA THR A 639 -11.71 5.80 -39.63
C THR A 639 -12.97 6.21 -38.90
N LEU A 640 -12.81 7.00 -37.84
CA LEU A 640 -13.88 7.62 -37.08
C LEU A 640 -13.81 9.14 -37.21
N SER A 641 -14.94 9.77 -37.48
CA SER A 641 -15.01 11.23 -37.65
C SER A 641 -15.29 12.00 -36.35
N ASN A 642 -15.79 11.32 -35.32
CA ASN A 642 -16.06 11.86 -33.99
C ASN A 642 -15.81 10.77 -32.95
N PRO A 643 -15.42 11.12 -31.71
CA PRO A 643 -15.36 10.16 -30.62
C PRO A 643 -16.73 9.52 -30.37
N ALA A 644 -16.79 8.19 -30.32
CA ALA A 644 -18.04 7.46 -30.10
C ALA A 644 -17.81 6.01 -29.65
N LYS A 645 -18.81 5.44 -28.96
CA LYS A 645 -18.86 3.99 -28.70
C LYS A 645 -18.87 3.25 -30.04
N THR A 646 -17.87 2.42 -30.23
CA THR A 646 -17.55 1.71 -31.46
C THR A 646 -17.47 0.21 -31.18
N THR A 647 -18.15 -0.57 -32.01
CA THR A 647 -18.09 -2.03 -32.01
C THR A 647 -17.62 -2.55 -33.35
N LEU A 648 -16.71 -3.52 -33.31
CA LEU A 648 -16.21 -4.22 -34.47
C LEU A 648 -16.49 -5.71 -34.29
N GLU A 649 -17.48 -6.24 -35.01
CA GLU A 649 -17.99 -7.61 -34.83
C GLU A 649 -17.86 -8.43 -36.11
N VAL A 650 -17.45 -9.69 -36.00
CA VAL A 650 -17.35 -10.65 -37.11
C VAL A 650 -18.56 -11.58 -37.12
N PHE A 651 -19.13 -11.81 -38.30
CA PHE A 651 -20.28 -12.68 -38.55
C PHE A 651 -19.95 -13.74 -39.61
N ASN A 652 -20.60 -14.91 -39.51
CA ASN A 652 -20.52 -15.95 -40.53
C ASN A 652 -21.51 -15.70 -41.69
N ILE A 653 -21.49 -16.55 -42.72
CA ILE A 653 -22.36 -16.42 -43.91
C ILE A 653 -23.87 -16.50 -43.64
N ILE A 654 -24.28 -17.02 -42.48
CA ILE A 654 -25.69 -17.11 -42.06
C ILE A 654 -26.09 -15.98 -41.09
N GLY A 655 -25.19 -15.02 -40.83
CA GLY A 655 -25.46 -13.84 -40.01
C GLY A 655 -25.35 -14.07 -38.49
N GLN A 656 -24.79 -15.19 -38.04
CA GLN A 656 -24.49 -15.39 -36.63
C GLN A 656 -23.18 -14.68 -36.28
N LYS A 657 -23.16 -13.98 -35.14
CA LYS A 657 -21.95 -13.36 -34.59
C LYS A 657 -20.97 -14.45 -34.16
N VAL A 658 -19.74 -14.32 -34.62
CA VAL A 658 -18.64 -15.26 -34.40
C VAL A 658 -17.74 -14.76 -33.28
N THR A 659 -17.37 -13.47 -33.34
CA THR A 659 -16.54 -12.82 -32.31
C THR A 659 -16.73 -11.30 -32.36
N THR A 660 -16.38 -10.62 -31.28
CA THR A 660 -16.27 -9.17 -31.19
C THR A 660 -14.78 -8.85 -31.12
N LEU A 661 -14.25 -8.12 -32.11
CA LEU A 661 -12.85 -7.72 -32.17
C LEU A 661 -12.55 -6.46 -31.37
N TYR A 662 -13.56 -5.59 -31.23
CA TYR A 662 -13.47 -4.38 -30.43
C TYR A 662 -14.87 -3.97 -29.96
N ASN A 663 -14.98 -3.50 -28.72
CA ASN A 663 -16.20 -2.93 -28.15
C ASN A 663 -15.82 -1.93 -27.06
N GLY A 664 -15.86 -0.64 -27.38
CA GLY A 664 -15.45 0.42 -26.45
C GLY A 664 -15.62 1.80 -27.05
N HIS A 665 -15.24 2.85 -26.31
CA HIS A 665 -15.18 4.21 -26.85
C HIS A 665 -13.85 4.44 -27.58
N GLN A 666 -13.91 5.04 -28.76
CA GLN A 666 -12.71 5.41 -29.53
C GLN A 666 -12.75 6.88 -29.91
N SER A 667 -11.58 7.51 -29.94
CA SER A 667 -11.34 8.88 -30.41
C SER A 667 -11.59 9.01 -31.93
N ALA A 668 -11.73 10.25 -32.43
CA ALA A 668 -11.78 10.48 -33.88
C ALA A 668 -10.37 10.28 -34.46
N GLY A 669 -10.26 9.55 -35.57
CA GLY A 669 -8.96 9.20 -36.15
C GLY A 669 -8.99 7.91 -36.96
N GLU A 670 -7.81 7.47 -37.40
CA GLU A 670 -7.63 6.13 -37.98
C GLU A 670 -7.39 5.11 -36.86
N HIS A 671 -8.02 3.95 -36.97
CA HIS A 671 -7.94 2.85 -36.02
C HIS A 671 -7.64 1.56 -36.77
N SER A 672 -6.95 0.62 -36.13
CA SER A 672 -6.74 -0.70 -36.71
C SER A 672 -6.81 -1.80 -35.65
N VAL A 673 -7.40 -2.94 -36.02
CA VAL A 673 -7.56 -4.09 -35.14
C VAL A 673 -7.10 -5.34 -35.89
N ARG A 674 -6.24 -6.13 -35.27
CA ARG A 674 -5.77 -7.40 -35.84
C ARG A 674 -6.70 -8.53 -35.41
N TRP A 675 -7.22 -9.28 -36.38
CA TRP A 675 -7.99 -10.49 -36.11
C TRP A 675 -7.12 -11.75 -36.30
N ASN A 676 -6.99 -12.56 -35.25
CA ASN A 676 -6.50 -13.93 -35.33
C ASN A 676 -7.69 -14.91 -35.44
N ALA A 677 -7.74 -15.66 -36.54
CA ALA A 677 -8.81 -16.59 -36.90
C ALA A 677 -8.34 -18.06 -36.83
N GLU A 678 -7.38 -18.38 -35.96
CA GLU A 678 -6.84 -19.73 -35.78
C GLU A 678 -7.92 -20.79 -35.49
N ASP A 679 -8.95 -20.45 -34.72
CA ASP A 679 -10.05 -21.38 -34.40
C ASP A 679 -11.19 -21.39 -35.43
N MET A 680 -11.05 -20.64 -36.52
CA MET A 680 -12.10 -20.48 -37.53
C MET A 680 -11.96 -21.45 -38.70
N THR A 681 -13.07 -21.79 -39.36
CA THR A 681 -13.05 -22.64 -40.55
C THR A 681 -12.80 -21.80 -41.81
N SER A 682 -12.12 -22.35 -42.82
CA SER A 682 -11.92 -21.64 -44.10
C SER A 682 -13.28 -21.27 -44.70
N GLY A 683 -13.43 -20.02 -45.14
CA GLY A 683 -14.73 -19.52 -45.57
C GLY A 683 -14.80 -18.01 -45.70
N ILE A 684 -16.02 -17.53 -45.96
CA ILE A 684 -16.33 -16.10 -46.04
C ILE A 684 -16.91 -15.64 -44.71
N TYR A 685 -16.40 -14.54 -44.21
CA TYR A 685 -16.89 -13.84 -43.01
C TYR A 685 -17.26 -12.41 -43.36
N PHE A 686 -18.12 -11.81 -42.56
CA PHE A 686 -18.49 -10.40 -42.66
C PHE A 686 -18.07 -9.67 -41.41
N ILE A 687 -17.40 -8.54 -41.56
CA ILE A 687 -17.09 -7.65 -40.45
C ILE A 687 -18.12 -6.51 -40.43
N LYS A 688 -18.57 -6.12 -39.25
CA LYS A 688 -19.48 -4.99 -39.04
C LYS A 688 -18.83 -4.02 -38.06
N LEU A 689 -18.58 -2.81 -38.54
CA LEU A 689 -18.22 -1.66 -37.71
C LEU A 689 -19.53 -0.92 -37.37
N SER A 690 -19.77 -0.65 -36.09
CA SER A 690 -20.88 0.21 -35.64
C SER A 690 -20.30 1.30 -34.76
N SER A 691 -20.53 2.57 -35.07
CA SER A 691 -20.07 3.70 -34.26
C SER A 691 -21.13 4.80 -34.25
N GLY A 692 -21.62 5.15 -33.05
CA GLY A 692 -22.77 6.04 -32.90
C GLY A 692 -24.01 5.53 -33.64
N LYS A 693 -24.49 6.30 -34.64
CA LYS A 693 -25.64 5.93 -35.50
C LYS A 693 -25.24 5.27 -36.82
N SER A 694 -23.95 5.14 -37.09
CA SER A 694 -23.43 4.65 -38.36
C SER A 694 -23.04 3.18 -38.25
N SER A 695 -23.28 2.41 -39.31
CA SER A 695 -22.81 1.03 -39.41
C SER A 695 -22.31 0.72 -40.82
N LEU A 696 -21.13 0.13 -40.90
CA LEU A 696 -20.45 -0.28 -42.12
C LEU A 696 -20.14 -1.77 -42.07
N THR A 697 -20.13 -2.42 -43.23
CA THR A 697 -19.83 -3.86 -43.32
C THR A 697 -18.77 -4.15 -44.37
N GLY A 698 -17.82 -5.02 -44.05
CA GLY A 698 -16.76 -5.50 -44.95
C GLY A 698 -16.82 -7.03 -45.12
N LYS A 699 -16.15 -7.53 -46.17
CA LYS A 699 -16.05 -8.98 -46.45
C LYS A 699 -14.63 -9.47 -46.15
N LEU A 700 -14.53 -10.61 -45.48
CA LEU A 700 -13.28 -11.29 -45.14
C LEU A 700 -13.27 -12.69 -45.76
N ILE A 701 -12.13 -13.13 -46.30
CA ILE A 701 -11.95 -14.44 -46.91
C ILE A 701 -10.79 -15.15 -46.21
N LEU A 702 -11.09 -16.14 -45.38
CA LEU A 702 -10.10 -16.97 -44.70
C LEU A 702 -9.78 -18.21 -45.57
N LEU A 703 -8.50 -18.40 -45.88
CA LEU A 703 -7.96 -19.56 -46.59
C LEU A 703 -6.88 -20.21 -45.72
N LYS A 704 -7.17 -21.39 -45.16
CA LYS A 704 -6.21 -22.23 -44.45
C LYS A 704 -5.52 -23.21 -45.39
#